data_AF-A0A7X6B1W3-F1
#
_entry.id   AF-A0A7X6B1W3-F1
#
_cell.length_a   1.000
_cell.length_b   1.000
_cell.length_c   1.000
_cell.angle_alpha   90.00
_cell.angle_beta   90.00
_cell.angle_gamma   90.00
#
_symmetry.space_group_name_H-M   'P 1'
#
loop_
_entity.id
_entity.type
_entity.pdbx_description
1 polymer ?
#
loop_
_entity_poly.entity_id
_entity_poly.type
_entity_poly.pdbx_seq_one_letter_code
_entity_poly.pdbx_strand_id
1 'polypeptide(L)'
;MASMEATGGTTRKEQALWLLEQLVPDKGVNNLSLAFRVNGALRQDALARTLATLVRRHEVLRTSYRAEPTRLGKKILEPDDVRIDVERRNTSPERIQQDLTAFVSASFPLDGGILVRAAHFESPGGDYFCLVAHHLVFDTISAGILAEELVLGYDAFAAGVTPIELLAPVPVMPAEEPNDSSLAFWREHLRDFEPKGLELWCGEPDVPRPTLSGDHVTLELAPRAREAVRRMARELRAPEAVVLYAAYYLLLAAHGAGPDMVVGSPVNVRGPQHQRAIGYHVNVLPVRVKVDFAEGFGQLVLRTRDTFFEAISHANVSVDILSAELNRVGSAWRDTLFRHLFNYVPDMGLRAFKIDGMTADPVVVENAYSKFDLEFFVMSSPESIRLRAVHYTEVLSTENVELLLRRYEALLLAVAGAADRPVGEFRIWSPEDHEVIEAANRTARPEQPATVLDAIRRHVATAPDSIVVEHGDRRSTYRQLWDAAVSTRRALADGGVRPGDVVAIAAPRGAELVAAVLGVWLAGAAYLPLDLTHPTERLAYQLADSGATAVLAAPGDRLPDSATGTRIQLAAVGGTATAGGPEAEDGPEAEDGPVLAPRPEDRAYLIYTSGSTGRPKGTLITHRGLANVAAHFAEELAVTPADRMLWITTFAFDMCGLELYMPLVAGARMVVGPDHARTDGRALAAVLDRHEIGILQATPTTWRLVLDDIADRIAGRRVICGGEPVPVALARRLVDIGCQVHHLYGPTETTIWSTSSRLVEAPGPTLDVGRPIRNTRVFITAPDGRELPIGVRGDLCIAGSGVAIGYHNQPELTASAFGEHPAHGAYYRTGDMARWRRDGSLELLGRVDRQIKLRGNRIELAEVEAVLLTHPDVTAAAVVVSGDPGSDGLLVAFVETADGTGAADRLWEHARSQLPHSAVPQDFVVLDALPRNANQKVDYPALARTADERRATTGGGAAAAADGEGGAPADDTTTGVLLALWRDLLGRHDLTPRSNFFAHGGHSLLGAQLVQRIEQATGVRATLSELFGNPTPEQLAVWLRDR
;
A
#
# COMPACT_ATOMS: atom_id res chain seq x y z
N MET A 1 19.50 -27.22 66.57
CA MET A 1 18.59 -27.18 65.41
C MET A 1 19.18 -26.20 64.42
N ALA A 2 20.02 -26.75 63.54
CA ALA A 2 20.82 -26.04 62.56
C ALA A 2 19.96 -25.63 61.34
N SER A 3 20.49 -24.64 60.60
CA SER A 3 20.13 -24.29 59.23
C SER A 3 18.77 -23.59 59.02
N MET A 4 18.74 -22.28 59.31
CA MET A 4 17.91 -21.35 58.56
C MET A 4 18.77 -20.88 57.38
N GLU A 5 18.69 -21.59 56.25
CA GLU A 5 19.27 -21.15 54.97
C GLU A 5 18.69 -19.78 54.61
N ALA A 6 19.57 -18.85 54.24
CA ALA A 6 19.25 -17.52 53.75
C ALA A 6 18.48 -17.60 52.43
N THR A 7 17.14 -17.64 52.51
CA THR A 7 16.24 -17.58 51.36
C THR A 7 15.96 -16.12 51.02
N GLY A 8 16.84 -15.51 50.22
CA GLY A 8 16.51 -14.25 49.54
C GLY A 8 15.44 -14.50 48.47
N GLY A 9 14.35 -13.73 48.47
CA GLY A 9 13.29 -13.85 47.46
C GLY A 9 13.77 -13.47 46.05
N THR A 10 13.14 -14.05 45.01
CA THR A 10 13.33 -13.60 43.62
C THR A 10 12.66 -12.26 43.38
N THR A 11 13.29 -11.42 42.57
CA THR A 11 12.69 -10.17 42.09
C THR A 11 11.65 -10.45 41.02
N ARG A 12 10.68 -9.53 40.84
CA ARG A 12 9.69 -9.64 39.74
C ARG A 12 10.35 -9.66 38.35
N LYS A 13 11.50 -9.00 38.18
CA LYS A 13 12.28 -8.98 36.94
C LYS A 13 12.88 -10.36 36.63
N GLU A 14 13.50 -10.99 37.64
CA GLU A 14 14.02 -12.36 37.52
C GLU A 14 12.88 -13.36 37.20
N GLN A 15 11.71 -13.20 37.81
CA GLN A 15 10.53 -14.03 37.54
C GLN A 15 10.04 -13.90 36.09
N ALA A 16 9.93 -12.67 35.59
CA ALA A 16 9.49 -12.41 34.22
C ALA A 16 10.47 -12.98 33.18
N LEU A 17 11.78 -12.77 33.38
CA LEU A 17 12.80 -13.33 32.50
C LEU A 17 12.83 -14.87 32.52
N TRP A 18 12.66 -15.48 33.70
CA TRP A 18 12.56 -16.94 33.83
C TRP A 18 11.34 -17.48 33.07
N LEU A 19 10.18 -16.83 33.19
CA LEU A 19 8.96 -17.21 32.45
C LEU A 19 9.14 -17.07 30.93
N LEU A 20 9.81 -16.00 30.49
CA LEU A 20 10.10 -15.77 29.07
C LEU A 20 10.91 -16.92 28.45
N GLU A 21 11.94 -17.40 29.15
CA GLU A 21 12.76 -18.53 28.69
C GLU A 21 11.94 -19.84 28.60
N GLN A 22 10.99 -20.05 29.52
CA GLN A 22 10.09 -21.22 29.47
C GLN A 22 9.15 -21.21 28.26
N LEU A 23 8.83 -20.03 27.72
CA LEU A 23 7.98 -19.88 26.54
C LEU A 23 8.74 -20.13 25.22
N VAL A 24 10.06 -20.07 25.24
CA VAL A 24 10.92 -20.25 24.06
C VAL A 24 12.12 -21.15 24.38
N PRO A 25 11.88 -22.42 24.75
CA PRO A 25 12.95 -23.33 25.10
C PRO A 25 13.90 -23.55 23.90
N ASP A 26 15.17 -23.85 24.18
CA ASP A 26 16.16 -24.32 23.20
C ASP A 26 16.59 -23.32 22.13
N LYS A 27 16.41 -22.02 22.39
CA LYS A 27 16.90 -20.93 21.54
C LYS A 27 18.07 -20.15 22.14
N GLY A 28 18.25 -20.17 23.46
CA GLY A 28 19.33 -19.45 24.14
C GLY A 28 19.28 -17.93 23.89
N VAL A 29 18.09 -17.36 23.69
CA VAL A 29 17.88 -15.93 23.40
C VAL A 29 18.35 -15.04 24.56
N ASN A 30 18.39 -15.60 25.78
CA ASN A 30 18.86 -14.93 26.99
C ASN A 30 20.26 -15.38 27.40
N ASN A 31 21.06 -15.97 26.51
CA ASN A 31 22.44 -16.33 26.81
C ASN A 31 23.39 -15.23 26.38
N LEU A 32 24.29 -14.84 27.28
CA LEU A 32 25.36 -13.87 27.04
C LEU A 32 26.69 -14.60 27.05
N SER A 33 27.61 -14.21 26.15
CA SER A 33 28.92 -14.87 26.01
C SER A 33 30.08 -13.91 26.10
N LEU A 34 31.15 -14.37 26.74
CA LEU A 34 32.51 -13.82 26.67
C LEU A 34 33.39 -14.81 25.90
N ALA A 35 33.74 -14.48 24.66
CA ALA A 35 34.58 -15.32 23.82
C ALA A 35 35.90 -14.62 23.49
N PHE A 36 36.99 -15.38 23.49
CA PHE A 36 38.33 -14.92 23.15
C PHE A 36 39.00 -15.90 22.20
N ARG A 37 39.62 -15.38 21.14
CA ARG A 37 40.62 -16.12 20.37
C ARG A 37 41.94 -16.05 21.12
N VAL A 38 42.48 -17.22 21.45
CA VAL A 38 43.68 -17.40 22.24
C VAL A 38 44.84 -17.77 21.32
N ASN A 39 45.88 -16.94 21.27
CA ASN A 39 47.12 -17.22 20.57
C ASN A 39 48.22 -17.50 21.60
N GLY A 40 48.61 -18.76 21.75
CA GLY A 40 49.56 -19.22 22.78
C GLY A 40 49.01 -20.44 23.53
N ALA A 41 49.77 -20.95 24.50
CA ALA A 41 49.35 -22.11 25.28
C ALA A 41 48.45 -21.71 26.46
N LEU A 42 47.16 -22.09 26.40
CA LEU A 42 46.20 -21.86 27.47
C LEU A 42 46.46 -22.81 28.66
N ARG A 43 46.86 -22.27 29.81
CA ARG A 43 47.12 -23.02 31.04
C ARG A 43 45.82 -23.35 31.78
N GLN A 44 45.37 -24.59 31.62
CA GLN A 44 44.08 -25.07 32.14
C GLN A 44 43.97 -25.00 33.67
N ASP A 45 45.08 -25.22 34.38
CA ASP A 45 45.16 -25.12 35.84
C ASP A 45 44.97 -23.68 36.34
N ALA A 46 45.62 -22.71 35.69
CA ALA A 46 45.44 -21.29 35.98
C ALA A 46 44.00 -20.84 35.73
N LEU A 47 43.41 -21.27 34.61
CA LEU A 47 42.02 -20.98 34.26
C LEU A 47 41.03 -21.59 35.27
N ALA A 48 41.19 -22.85 35.64
CA ALA A 48 40.34 -23.52 36.63
C ALA A 48 40.40 -22.84 38.00
N ARG A 49 41.61 -22.45 38.46
CA ARG A 49 41.78 -21.71 39.72
C ARG A 49 41.15 -20.33 39.67
N THR A 50 41.22 -19.66 38.52
CA THR A 50 40.57 -18.38 38.28
C THR A 50 39.06 -18.50 38.40
N LEU A 51 38.43 -19.42 37.66
CA LEU A 51 36.98 -19.63 37.70
C LEU A 51 36.49 -19.99 39.11
N ALA A 52 37.20 -20.85 39.84
CA ALA A 52 36.88 -21.17 41.24
C ALA A 52 36.96 -19.94 42.17
N THR A 53 37.90 -19.03 41.90
CA THR A 53 38.02 -17.77 42.66
C THR A 53 36.87 -16.82 42.33
N LEU A 54 36.46 -16.72 41.07
CA LEU A 54 35.31 -15.90 40.66
C LEU A 54 33.99 -16.43 41.22
N VAL A 55 33.78 -17.76 41.24
CA VAL A 55 32.60 -18.38 41.86
C VAL A 55 32.52 -18.08 43.36
N ARG A 56 33.65 -18.11 44.07
CA ARG A 56 33.72 -17.68 45.48
C ARG A 56 33.42 -16.20 45.67
N ARG A 57 33.97 -15.35 44.80
CA ARG A 57 33.84 -13.89 44.87
C ARG A 57 32.42 -13.41 44.59
N HIS A 58 31.74 -14.02 43.63
CA HIS A 58 30.43 -13.57 43.14
C HIS A 58 29.34 -14.60 43.42
N GLU A 59 28.49 -14.29 44.39
CA GLU A 59 27.39 -15.17 44.81
C GLU A 59 26.41 -15.50 43.67
N VAL A 60 26.27 -14.59 42.70
CA VAL A 60 25.36 -14.77 41.57
C VAL A 60 25.76 -15.95 40.66
N LEU A 61 27.05 -16.26 40.54
CA LEU A 61 27.54 -17.36 39.69
C LEU A 61 27.23 -18.74 40.28
N ARG A 62 26.93 -18.80 41.58
CA ARG A 62 26.51 -19.99 42.34
C ARG A 62 25.04 -19.91 42.76
N THR A 63 24.26 -19.07 42.10
CA THR A 63 22.82 -18.95 42.35
C THR A 63 22.03 -19.89 41.42
N SER A 64 21.11 -20.64 42.03
CA SER A 64 20.14 -21.49 41.34
C SER A 64 18.71 -20.97 41.56
N TYR A 65 17.85 -21.17 40.56
CA TYR A 65 16.43 -20.83 40.63
C TYR A 65 15.62 -22.13 40.65
N ARG A 66 14.51 -22.17 41.39
CA ARG A 66 13.65 -23.36 41.46
C ARG A 66 12.19 -22.96 41.40
N ALA A 67 11.40 -23.64 40.57
CA ALA A 67 9.97 -23.42 40.56
C ALA A 67 9.34 -23.98 41.85
N GLU A 68 8.67 -23.12 42.64
CA GLU A 68 7.84 -23.51 43.77
C GLU A 68 6.35 -23.36 43.40
N PRO A 69 5.40 -24.03 44.07
CA PRO A 69 3.99 -24.05 43.67
C PRO A 69 3.31 -22.67 43.53
N THR A 70 3.86 -21.62 44.15
CA THR A 70 3.28 -20.26 44.14
C THR A 70 4.26 -19.14 43.78
N ARG A 71 5.54 -19.46 43.55
CA ARG A 71 6.60 -18.47 43.26
C ARG A 71 7.86 -19.11 42.68
N LEU A 72 8.77 -18.29 42.15
CA LEU A 72 10.13 -18.72 41.84
C LEU A 72 11.01 -18.59 43.09
N GLY A 73 11.58 -19.70 43.56
CA GLY A 73 12.59 -19.72 44.62
C GLY A 73 13.99 -19.38 44.09
N LYS A 74 14.83 -18.79 44.95
CA LYS A 74 16.24 -18.49 44.67
C LYS A 74 17.10 -19.06 45.80
N LYS A 75 18.14 -19.81 45.44
CA LYS A 75 19.08 -20.41 46.39
C LYS A 75 20.51 -20.15 45.95
N ILE A 76 21.29 -19.54 46.85
CA ILE A 76 22.73 -19.38 46.70
C ILE A 76 23.37 -20.66 47.25
N LEU A 77 24.13 -21.38 46.42
CA LEU A 77 24.82 -22.61 46.79
C LEU A 77 26.17 -22.30 47.45
N GLU A 78 26.70 -23.19 48.29
CA GLU A 78 28.02 -22.99 48.87
C GLU A 78 29.10 -22.97 47.78
N PRO A 79 30.16 -22.16 47.90
CA PRO A 79 31.14 -22.01 46.82
C PRO A 79 31.85 -23.30 46.42
N ASP A 80 32.05 -24.23 47.37
CA ASP A 80 32.73 -25.50 47.12
C ASP A 80 31.80 -26.54 46.45
N ASP A 81 30.48 -26.29 46.43
CA ASP A 81 29.48 -27.13 45.75
C ASP A 81 29.33 -26.79 44.26
N VAL A 82 29.89 -25.66 43.81
CA VAL A 82 29.76 -25.16 42.44
C VAL A 82 31.11 -25.15 41.74
N ARG A 83 31.20 -25.85 40.61
CA ARG A 83 32.37 -25.90 39.76
C ARG A 83 32.00 -25.59 38.32
N ILE A 84 32.67 -24.61 37.72
CA ILE A 84 32.56 -24.31 36.29
C ILE A 84 33.65 -25.11 35.59
N ASP A 85 33.28 -26.26 35.01
CA ASP A 85 34.18 -27.04 34.18
C ASP A 85 34.36 -26.39 32.81
N VAL A 86 35.61 -26.42 32.32
CA VAL A 86 35.96 -25.96 30.97
C VAL A 86 35.94 -27.18 30.05
N GLU A 87 34.87 -27.32 29.27
CA GLU A 87 34.74 -28.42 28.32
C GLU A 87 35.75 -28.26 27.18
N ARG A 88 36.54 -29.29 26.90
CA ARG A 88 37.43 -29.29 25.72
C ARG A 88 36.69 -29.79 24.50
N ARG A 89 36.78 -29.04 23.41
CA ARG A 89 36.17 -29.40 22.13
C ARG A 89 37.16 -29.22 21.00
N ASN A 90 37.21 -30.19 20.10
CA ASN A 90 37.95 -30.05 18.85
C ASN A 90 37.05 -29.42 17.79
N THR A 91 37.56 -28.45 17.06
CA THR A 91 36.86 -27.83 15.92
C THR A 91 37.84 -27.56 14.77
N SER A 92 37.32 -27.08 13.64
CA SER A 92 38.12 -26.65 12.50
C SER A 92 37.96 -25.14 12.28
N PRO A 93 38.91 -24.48 11.59
CA PRO A 93 38.81 -23.05 11.29
C PRO A 93 37.53 -22.67 10.55
N GLU A 94 36.98 -23.57 9.73
CA GLU A 94 35.76 -23.35 8.95
C GLU A 94 34.49 -23.49 9.80
N ARG A 95 34.56 -24.24 10.92
CA ARG A 95 33.42 -24.56 11.78
C ARG A 95 33.37 -23.77 13.09
N ILE A 96 34.45 -23.10 13.47
CA ILE A 96 34.55 -22.43 14.78
C ILE A 96 33.37 -21.49 15.07
N GLN A 97 32.93 -20.70 14.10
CA GLN A 97 31.80 -19.79 14.29
C GLN A 97 30.48 -20.54 14.55
N GLN A 98 30.24 -21.62 13.80
CA GLN A 98 29.05 -22.45 13.99
C GLN A 98 29.08 -23.18 15.34
N ASP A 99 30.23 -23.71 15.74
CA ASP A 99 30.39 -24.43 17.00
C ASP A 99 30.31 -23.49 18.22
N LEU A 100 30.86 -22.27 18.12
CA LEU A 100 30.68 -21.21 19.13
C LEU A 100 29.20 -20.82 19.25
N THR A 101 28.52 -20.58 18.13
CA THR A 101 27.09 -20.20 18.12
C THR A 101 26.22 -21.28 18.72
N ALA A 102 26.47 -22.54 18.37
CA ALA A 102 25.77 -23.69 18.95
C ALA A 102 26.01 -23.79 20.48
N PHE A 103 27.24 -23.54 20.94
CA PHE A 103 27.55 -23.54 22.37
C PHE A 103 26.91 -22.37 23.11
N VAL A 104 26.81 -21.19 22.50
CA VAL A 104 26.11 -20.04 23.10
C VAL A 104 24.62 -20.28 23.16
N SER A 105 24.02 -20.87 22.12
CA SER A 105 22.57 -21.03 21.99
C SER A 105 21.98 -22.20 22.79
N ALA A 106 22.80 -23.11 23.32
CA ALA A 106 22.29 -24.26 24.08
C ALA A 106 21.57 -23.84 25.37
N SER A 107 20.47 -24.51 25.72
CA SER A 107 19.67 -24.21 26.92
C SER A 107 20.46 -24.35 28.22
N PHE A 108 20.05 -23.59 29.24
CA PHE A 108 20.47 -23.82 30.63
C PHE A 108 19.39 -24.56 31.42
N PRO A 109 19.76 -25.42 32.38
CA PRO A 109 18.82 -26.01 33.32
C PRO A 109 18.33 -24.96 34.33
N LEU A 110 17.26 -24.24 33.99
CA LEU A 110 16.71 -23.16 34.81
C LEU A 110 16.10 -23.61 36.16
N ASP A 111 15.77 -24.89 36.31
CA ASP A 111 15.22 -25.45 37.56
C ASP A 111 16.30 -26.24 38.31
N GLY A 112 16.95 -25.56 39.26
CA GLY A 112 17.95 -26.12 40.18
C GLY A 112 19.37 -26.23 39.63
N GLY A 113 19.64 -25.78 38.40
CA GLY A 113 20.96 -25.87 37.77
C GLY A 113 21.84 -24.63 37.89
N ILE A 114 23.10 -24.76 37.46
CA ILE A 114 24.08 -23.67 37.35
C ILE A 114 23.91 -22.97 36.01
N LEU A 115 23.86 -21.64 36.03
CA LEU A 115 23.54 -20.80 34.87
C LEU A 115 24.78 -20.22 34.17
N VAL A 116 25.91 -20.91 34.29
CA VAL A 116 27.21 -20.53 33.70
C VAL A 116 27.93 -21.79 33.21
N ARG A 117 28.54 -21.73 32.02
CA ARG A 117 29.36 -22.81 31.45
C ARG A 117 30.55 -22.25 30.67
N ALA A 118 31.60 -23.03 30.54
CA ALA A 118 32.80 -22.64 29.80
C ALA A 118 33.26 -23.75 28.85
N ALA A 119 33.85 -23.37 27.72
CA ALA A 119 34.48 -24.29 26.80
C ALA A 119 35.79 -23.71 26.23
N HIS A 120 36.73 -24.60 25.96
CA HIS A 120 37.96 -24.35 25.23
C HIS A 120 37.91 -25.15 23.92
N PHE A 121 37.88 -24.44 22.80
CA PHE A 121 37.87 -24.99 21.46
C PHE A 121 39.30 -25.02 20.91
N GLU A 122 39.80 -26.22 20.68
CA GLU A 122 41.09 -26.48 20.04
C GLU A 122 40.88 -26.52 18.53
N SER A 123 41.58 -25.65 17.78
CA SER A 123 41.44 -25.54 16.32
C SER A 123 42.79 -25.38 15.62
N PRO A 124 43.04 -26.07 14.50
CA PRO A 124 44.22 -25.86 13.67
C PRO A 124 44.32 -24.40 13.16
N GLY A 125 45.05 -23.54 13.85
CA GLY A 125 45.17 -22.10 13.49
C GLY A 125 44.87 -21.12 14.63
N GLY A 126 44.52 -21.62 15.83
CA GLY A 126 44.35 -20.82 17.03
C GLY A 126 43.20 -21.34 17.89
N ASP A 127 43.38 -21.32 19.20
CA ASP A 127 42.38 -21.81 20.15
C ASP A 127 41.35 -20.74 20.49
N TYR A 128 40.20 -21.14 21.04
CA TYR A 128 39.17 -20.20 21.50
C TYR A 128 38.69 -20.58 22.89
N PHE A 129 38.55 -19.60 23.78
CA PHE A 129 37.89 -19.76 25.07
C PHE A 129 36.54 -19.05 25.03
N CYS A 130 35.47 -19.73 25.46
CA CYS A 130 34.13 -19.16 25.51
C CYS A 130 33.49 -19.45 26.88
N LEU A 131 33.09 -18.39 27.59
CA LEU A 131 32.29 -18.44 28.80
C LEU A 131 30.87 -17.97 28.46
N VAL A 132 29.86 -18.75 28.78
CA VAL A 132 28.45 -18.44 28.53
C VAL A 132 27.71 -18.40 29.85
N ALA A 133 26.87 -17.40 30.05
CA ALA A 133 26.02 -17.27 31.22
C ALA A 133 24.60 -16.84 30.82
N HIS A 134 23.60 -17.32 31.55
CA HIS A 134 22.22 -16.90 31.36
C HIS A 134 22.02 -15.47 31.90
N HIS A 135 21.17 -14.68 31.25
CA HIS A 135 20.92 -13.26 31.57
C HIS A 135 20.34 -13.06 32.99
N LEU A 136 19.85 -14.12 33.65
CA LEU A 136 19.43 -14.12 35.07
C LEU A 136 20.59 -13.89 36.06
N VAL A 137 21.81 -14.22 35.68
CA VAL A 137 23.01 -14.10 36.54
C VAL A 137 24.06 -13.19 35.92
N PHE A 138 23.73 -12.54 34.81
CA PHE A 138 24.68 -11.88 33.92
C PHE A 138 24.00 -10.75 33.14
N ASP A 139 24.72 -9.68 32.84
CA ASP A 139 24.30 -8.64 31.89
C ASP A 139 25.52 -8.08 31.15
N THR A 140 25.32 -7.14 30.22
CA THR A 140 26.41 -6.60 29.39
C THR A 140 27.53 -5.95 30.22
N ILE A 141 27.20 -5.29 31.34
CA ILE A 141 28.20 -4.68 32.24
C ILE A 141 28.94 -5.75 33.04
N SER A 142 28.24 -6.79 33.49
CA SER A 142 28.83 -7.96 34.13
C SER A 142 29.87 -8.63 33.22
N ALA A 143 29.64 -8.64 31.91
CA ALA A 143 30.58 -9.18 30.93
C ALA A 143 31.94 -8.46 30.97
N GLY A 144 31.96 -7.13 30.96
CA GLY A 144 33.21 -6.35 31.06
C GLY A 144 33.94 -6.57 32.37
N ILE A 145 33.20 -6.53 33.50
CA ILE A 145 33.73 -6.78 34.85
C ILE A 145 34.38 -8.16 34.93
N LEU A 146 33.69 -9.20 34.46
CA LEU A 146 34.21 -10.56 34.51
C LEU A 146 35.35 -10.80 33.53
N ALA A 147 35.37 -10.17 32.37
CA ALA A 147 36.50 -10.26 31.46
C ALA A 147 37.79 -9.72 32.11
N GLU A 148 37.72 -8.57 32.77
CA GLU A 148 38.85 -7.99 33.52
C GLU A 148 39.32 -8.91 34.64
N GLU A 149 38.39 -9.42 35.47
CA GLU A 149 38.75 -10.29 36.61
C GLU A 149 39.24 -11.67 36.16
N LEU A 150 38.72 -12.20 35.05
CA LEU A 150 39.19 -13.44 34.44
C LEU A 150 40.66 -13.30 34.01
N VAL A 151 41.02 -12.20 33.36
CA VAL A 151 42.40 -11.95 32.94
C VAL A 151 43.31 -11.73 34.13
N LEU A 152 42.88 -10.91 35.10
CA LEU A 152 43.65 -10.63 36.31
C LEU A 152 43.95 -11.92 37.10
N GLY A 153 42.94 -12.77 37.29
CA GLY A 153 43.12 -14.03 37.99
C GLY A 153 43.97 -15.02 37.20
N TYR A 154 43.77 -15.11 35.89
CA TYR A 154 44.54 -16.02 35.03
C TYR A 154 46.03 -15.65 35.02
N ASP A 155 46.35 -14.38 34.83
CA ASP A 155 47.74 -13.88 34.81
C ASP A 155 48.45 -14.15 36.15
N ALA A 156 47.80 -13.83 37.26
CA ALA A 156 48.34 -14.09 38.60
C ALA A 156 48.60 -15.59 38.85
N PHE A 157 47.63 -16.45 38.56
CA PHE A 157 47.80 -17.89 38.77
C PHE A 157 48.77 -18.53 37.78
N ALA A 158 48.87 -18.03 36.54
CA ALA A 158 49.89 -18.45 35.58
C ALA A 158 51.31 -18.06 36.06
N ALA A 159 51.45 -16.93 36.75
CA ALA A 159 52.69 -16.53 37.42
C ALA A 159 52.94 -17.23 38.76
N GLY A 160 52.02 -18.10 39.22
CA GLY A 160 52.13 -18.81 40.51
C GLY A 160 51.78 -17.96 41.74
N VAL A 161 51.15 -16.80 41.55
CA VAL A 161 50.76 -15.86 42.61
C VAL A 161 49.25 -15.94 42.89
N THR A 162 48.82 -15.55 44.09
CA THR A 162 47.38 -15.44 44.43
C THR A 162 46.91 -14.00 44.19
N PRO A 163 45.83 -13.77 43.42
CA PRO A 163 45.31 -12.43 43.13
C PRO A 163 44.54 -11.87 44.33
N ILE A 164 45.22 -11.10 45.20
CA ILE A 164 44.63 -10.59 46.45
C ILE A 164 43.43 -9.66 46.15
N GLU A 165 43.44 -8.92 45.04
CA GLU A 165 42.34 -8.03 44.66
C GLU A 165 41.01 -8.77 44.44
N LEU A 166 41.07 -10.06 44.09
CA LEU A 166 39.90 -10.91 43.83
C LEU A 166 39.36 -11.59 45.09
N LEU A 167 40.04 -11.49 46.23
CA LEU A 167 39.63 -12.16 47.48
C LEU A 167 38.57 -11.38 48.26
N ALA A 168 38.46 -10.06 48.05
CA ALA A 168 37.44 -9.24 48.71
C ALA A 168 36.04 -9.60 48.18
N PRO A 169 35.00 -9.68 49.03
CA PRO A 169 33.63 -9.89 48.55
C PRO A 169 33.11 -8.63 47.84
N VAL A 170 32.23 -8.82 46.86
CA VAL A 170 31.55 -7.72 46.16
C VAL A 170 30.22 -7.42 46.86
N PRO A 171 29.90 -6.14 47.18
CA PRO A 171 28.63 -5.78 47.76
C PRO A 171 27.44 -6.20 46.87
N VAL A 172 26.47 -6.90 47.46
CA VAL A 172 25.25 -7.34 46.78
C VAL A 172 24.26 -6.18 46.69
N MET A 173 23.68 -5.97 45.50
CA MET A 173 22.62 -4.98 45.33
C MET A 173 21.34 -5.40 46.07
N PRO A 174 20.67 -4.49 46.80
CA PRO A 174 19.34 -4.77 47.35
C PRO A 174 18.30 -4.89 46.23
N ALA A 175 17.25 -5.68 46.48
CA ALA A 175 16.08 -5.72 45.61
C ALA A 175 15.29 -4.40 45.79
N GLU A 176 15.15 -3.61 44.71
CA GLU A 176 14.29 -2.43 44.71
C GLU A 176 12.86 -2.80 44.37
N GLU A 177 11.91 -2.39 45.22
CA GLU A 177 10.48 -2.52 44.94
C GLU A 177 9.92 -1.24 44.26
N PRO A 178 8.89 -1.40 43.40
CA PRO A 178 8.12 -0.27 42.89
C PRO A 178 7.58 0.59 44.02
N ASN A 179 7.60 1.91 43.84
CA ASN A 179 6.89 2.84 44.73
C ASN A 179 5.67 3.41 44.00
N ASP A 180 4.69 3.89 44.76
CA ASP A 180 3.42 4.40 44.22
C ASP A 180 3.62 5.60 43.28
N SER A 181 4.60 6.46 43.56
CA SER A 181 4.90 7.62 42.70
C SER A 181 5.40 7.21 41.32
N SER A 182 6.27 6.21 41.22
CA SER A 182 6.77 5.70 39.94
C SER A 182 5.69 4.98 39.16
N LEU A 183 4.82 4.20 39.84
CA LEU A 183 3.67 3.58 39.18
C LEU A 183 2.68 4.61 38.64
N ALA A 184 2.40 5.67 39.41
CA ALA A 184 1.53 6.76 38.97
C ALA A 184 2.10 7.50 37.75
N PHE A 185 3.41 7.79 37.76
CA PHE A 185 4.12 8.38 36.61
C PHE A 185 3.94 7.52 35.35
N TRP A 186 4.25 6.23 35.41
CA TRP A 186 4.17 5.37 34.23
C TRP A 186 2.75 5.18 33.71
N ARG A 187 1.74 5.14 34.59
CA ARG A 187 0.32 5.10 34.18
C ARG A 187 -0.08 6.35 33.40
N GLU A 188 0.40 7.52 33.80
CA GLU A 188 0.16 8.78 33.06
C GLU A 188 0.95 8.79 31.75
N HIS A 189 2.24 8.51 31.81
CA HIS A 189 3.16 8.57 30.66
C HIS A 189 2.74 7.66 29.51
N LEU A 190 2.21 6.48 29.81
CA LEU A 190 1.75 5.49 28.84
C LEU A 190 0.24 5.53 28.57
N ARG A 191 -0.48 6.50 29.12
CA ARG A 191 -1.92 6.64 28.90
C ARG A 191 -2.23 6.80 27.41
N ASP A 192 -3.27 6.09 26.96
CA ASP A 192 -3.79 6.12 25.59
C ASP A 192 -2.75 5.81 24.50
N PHE A 193 -1.66 5.12 24.86
CA PHE A 193 -0.63 4.72 23.90
C PHE A 193 -0.86 3.32 23.36
N GLU A 194 -0.92 3.20 22.03
CA GLU A 194 -0.94 1.94 21.30
C GLU A 194 0.36 1.79 20.49
N PRO A 195 1.14 0.71 20.72
CA PRO A 195 2.34 0.44 19.96
C PRO A 195 2.03 0.22 18.47
N LYS A 196 2.71 0.95 17.59
CA LYS A 196 2.66 0.75 16.13
C LYS A 196 3.97 0.15 15.62
N GLY A 197 3.88 -0.69 14.59
CA GLY A 197 5.05 -1.24 13.89
C GLY A 197 5.56 -0.30 12.80
N LEU A 198 6.68 -0.67 12.18
CA LEU A 198 7.20 0.03 10.99
C LEU A 198 6.42 -0.35 9.73
N GLU A 199 6.30 0.58 8.80
CA GLU A 199 5.68 0.35 7.48
C GLU A 199 6.75 0.11 6.40
N LEU A 200 7.74 -0.73 6.70
CA LEU A 200 8.78 -1.19 5.77
C LEU A 200 8.48 -2.65 5.37
N TRP A 201 8.90 -3.15 4.18
CA TRP A 201 8.61 -4.56 3.80
C TRP A 201 9.16 -5.52 4.89
N CYS A 202 8.55 -6.65 5.24
CA CYS A 202 7.65 -7.59 4.59
C CYS A 202 6.83 -8.32 5.67
N GLY A 203 5.57 -8.66 5.37
CA GLY A 203 4.68 -9.44 6.26
C GLY A 203 3.40 -8.69 6.61
N GLU A 204 2.29 -9.42 6.82
CA GLU A 204 1.11 -8.83 7.44
C GLU A 204 1.49 -8.34 8.85
N PRO A 205 1.02 -7.16 9.30
CA PRO A 205 1.40 -6.56 10.59
C PRO A 205 1.22 -7.46 11.84
N ASP A 206 0.49 -8.57 11.70
CA ASP A 206 -0.01 -9.42 12.78
C ASP A 206 0.27 -10.93 12.60
N VAL A 207 1.42 -11.30 12.02
CA VAL A 207 1.88 -12.70 12.11
C VAL A 207 2.11 -13.05 13.60
N PRO A 208 1.47 -14.10 14.16
CA PRO A 208 1.80 -14.57 15.51
C PRO A 208 3.28 -14.94 15.52
N ARG A 209 4.10 -14.46 16.48
CA ARG A 209 5.57 -14.65 16.51
C ARG A 209 5.98 -15.99 17.15
N PRO A 210 6.16 -17.11 16.41
CA PRO A 210 6.38 -18.41 17.01
C PRO A 210 7.88 -18.79 17.01
N THR A 211 8.69 -18.13 16.17
CA THR A 211 10.02 -18.59 15.78
C THR A 211 11.13 -17.75 16.41
N LEU A 212 10.87 -16.46 16.70
CA LEU A 212 11.85 -15.43 17.10
C LEU A 212 13.06 -15.33 16.16
N SER A 213 12.94 -15.85 14.93
CA SER A 213 14.01 -15.86 13.93
C SER A 213 14.48 -14.43 13.68
N GLY A 214 15.70 -14.15 14.08
CA GLY A 214 16.34 -12.87 13.85
C GLY A 214 17.32 -12.94 12.69
N ASP A 215 17.66 -11.78 12.16
CA ASP A 215 18.91 -11.57 11.42
C ASP A 215 19.45 -10.19 11.83
N HIS A 216 20.70 -9.89 11.47
CA HIS A 216 21.33 -8.63 11.86
C HIS A 216 22.08 -7.96 10.74
N VAL A 217 22.11 -6.64 10.82
CA VAL A 217 22.92 -5.78 9.95
C VAL A 217 23.82 -4.91 10.82
N THR A 218 25.06 -4.75 10.39
CA THR A 218 26.02 -3.87 11.05
C THR A 218 26.51 -2.80 10.09
N LEU A 219 26.62 -1.56 10.57
CA LEU A 219 27.17 -0.42 9.84
C LEU A 219 28.12 0.37 10.74
N GLU A 220 29.31 0.68 10.27
CA GLU A 220 30.23 1.60 10.96
C GLU A 220 29.99 3.02 10.47
N LEU A 221 29.69 3.95 11.38
CA LEU A 221 29.42 5.34 11.01
C LEU A 221 30.66 5.99 10.41
N ALA A 222 30.46 6.68 9.29
CA ALA A 222 31.50 7.48 8.66
C ALA A 222 32.04 8.54 9.64
N PRO A 223 33.36 8.86 9.59
CA PRO A 223 33.96 9.84 10.50
C PRO A 223 33.24 11.19 10.56
N ARG A 224 32.68 11.64 9.43
CA ARG A 224 31.89 12.88 9.32
C ARG A 224 30.56 12.81 10.09
N ALA A 225 29.85 11.68 10.02
CA ALA A 225 28.59 11.49 10.76
C ALA A 225 28.86 11.45 12.26
N ARG A 226 29.91 10.74 12.69
CA ARG A 226 30.34 10.74 14.10
C ARG A 226 30.70 12.14 14.60
N GLU A 227 31.46 12.91 13.83
CA GLU A 227 31.81 14.28 14.21
C GLU A 227 30.59 15.19 14.29
N ALA A 228 29.62 15.02 13.39
CA ALA A 228 28.36 15.74 13.43
C ALA A 228 27.59 15.51 14.73
N VAL A 229 27.46 14.25 15.17
CA VAL A 229 26.81 13.90 16.45
C VAL A 229 27.55 14.55 17.63
N ARG A 230 28.88 14.41 17.69
CA ARG A 230 29.70 14.98 18.78
C ARG A 230 29.65 16.50 18.82
N ARG A 231 29.63 17.16 17.66
CA ARG A 231 29.47 18.62 17.56
C ARG A 231 28.11 19.04 18.13
N MET A 232 27.03 18.40 17.70
CA MET A 232 25.69 18.72 18.17
C MET A 232 25.50 18.48 19.67
N ALA A 233 26.03 17.36 20.18
CA ALA A 233 26.03 17.07 21.61
C ALA A 233 26.70 18.19 22.43
N ARG A 234 27.83 18.74 21.94
CA ARG A 234 28.51 19.89 22.56
C ARG A 234 27.71 21.18 22.46
N GLU A 235 27.14 21.48 21.29
CA GLU A 235 26.34 22.69 21.04
C GLU A 235 25.10 22.74 21.96
N LEU A 236 24.39 21.62 22.09
CA LEU A 236 23.16 21.50 22.88
C LEU A 236 23.41 21.17 24.37
N ARG A 237 24.67 20.96 24.77
CA ARG A 237 25.06 20.48 26.11
C ARG A 237 24.27 19.24 26.53
N ALA A 238 24.13 18.28 25.61
CA ALA A 238 23.41 17.03 25.80
C ALA A 238 24.35 15.83 25.61
N PRO A 239 24.10 14.67 26.26
CA PRO A 239 24.86 13.45 26.00
C PRO A 239 24.75 13.00 24.54
N GLU A 240 25.82 12.42 24.00
CA GLU A 240 25.86 11.86 22.63
C GLU A 240 24.69 10.88 22.38
N ALA A 241 24.40 10.03 23.37
CA ALA A 241 23.31 9.07 23.33
C ALA A 241 21.96 9.73 23.03
N VAL A 242 21.68 10.91 23.60
CA VAL A 242 20.38 11.58 23.42
C VAL A 242 20.21 12.12 22.00
N VAL A 243 21.29 12.61 21.38
CA VAL A 243 21.26 13.04 19.97
C VAL A 243 20.90 11.86 19.06
N LEU A 244 21.51 10.70 19.32
CA LEU A 244 21.26 9.47 18.59
C LEU A 244 19.82 8.95 18.83
N TYR A 245 19.32 8.99 20.06
CA TYR A 245 17.92 8.68 20.38
C TYR A 245 16.93 9.57 19.61
N ALA A 246 17.14 10.89 19.62
CA ALA A 246 16.28 11.83 18.91
C ALA A 246 16.28 11.57 17.40
N ALA A 247 17.45 11.30 16.81
CA ALA A 247 17.55 10.90 15.41
C ALA A 247 16.81 9.58 15.13
N TYR A 248 16.83 8.63 16.07
CA TYR A 248 16.15 7.35 15.91
C TYR A 248 14.62 7.52 15.95
N TYR A 249 14.09 8.32 16.88
CA TYR A 249 12.66 8.67 16.88
C TYR A 249 12.24 9.34 15.56
N LEU A 250 13.01 10.32 15.10
CA LEU A 250 12.72 11.00 13.83
C LEU A 250 12.78 10.03 12.64
N LEU A 251 13.73 9.10 12.63
CA LEU A 251 13.81 8.04 11.62
C LEU A 251 12.55 7.17 11.64
N LEU A 252 12.16 6.61 12.80
CA LEU A 252 10.97 5.75 12.90
C LEU A 252 9.69 6.49 12.48
N ALA A 253 9.54 7.76 12.90
CA ALA A 253 8.39 8.58 12.57
C ALA A 253 8.25 8.81 11.06
N ALA A 254 9.37 8.96 10.33
CA ALA A 254 9.39 9.10 8.88
C ALA A 254 9.17 7.77 8.11
N HIS A 255 9.13 6.64 8.82
CA HIS A 255 9.02 5.30 8.24
C HIS A 255 7.77 4.54 8.73
N GLY A 256 6.72 5.28 9.10
CA GLY A 256 5.39 4.73 9.36
C GLY A 256 5.09 4.38 10.82
N ALA A 257 6.04 4.53 11.75
CA ALA A 257 5.76 4.32 13.17
C ALA A 257 4.84 5.41 13.78
N GLY A 258 4.63 6.51 13.06
CA GLY A 258 3.85 7.67 13.50
C GLY A 258 4.67 8.66 14.36
N PRO A 259 4.12 9.84 14.67
CA PRO A 259 4.84 10.86 15.43
C PRO A 259 4.89 10.58 16.93
N ASP A 260 3.99 9.76 17.50
CA ASP A 260 3.97 9.42 18.93
C ASP A 260 4.42 7.97 19.11
N MET A 261 5.58 7.76 19.74
CA MET A 261 6.20 6.45 19.82
C MET A 261 6.71 6.15 21.22
N VAL A 262 6.70 4.86 21.57
CA VAL A 262 7.41 4.33 22.73
C VAL A 262 8.54 3.44 22.23
N VAL A 263 9.76 3.71 22.69
CA VAL A 263 10.95 2.90 22.42
C VAL A 263 11.44 2.31 23.73
N GLY A 264 11.73 1.01 23.71
CA GLY A 264 12.36 0.32 24.83
C GLY A 264 13.81 0.77 24.97
N SER A 265 14.17 1.24 26.15
CA SER A 265 15.50 1.76 26.45
C SER A 265 16.12 0.98 27.61
N PRO A 266 17.08 0.08 27.35
CA PRO A 266 17.84 -0.56 28.41
C PRO A 266 18.64 0.46 29.22
N VAL A 267 18.54 0.37 30.55
CA VAL A 267 19.28 1.19 31.51
C VAL A 267 19.93 0.31 32.57
N ASN A 268 21.13 0.70 33.00
CA ASN A 268 21.80 0.09 34.14
C ASN A 268 21.28 0.72 35.45
N VAL A 269 20.80 -0.11 36.37
CA VAL A 269 20.30 0.37 37.67
C VAL A 269 21.34 0.29 38.80
N ARG A 270 22.61 -0.03 38.50
CA ARG A 270 23.67 -0.05 39.51
C ARG A 270 23.93 1.35 40.08
N GLY A 271 23.79 1.48 41.39
CA GLY A 271 24.23 2.66 42.13
C GLY A 271 25.77 2.74 42.27
N PRO A 272 26.33 3.89 42.71
CA PRO A 272 27.78 4.09 42.82
C PRO A 272 28.52 3.07 43.69
N GLN A 273 27.85 2.49 44.69
CA GLN A 273 28.43 1.50 45.61
C GLN A 273 28.47 0.08 45.02
N HIS A 274 27.74 -0.17 43.94
CA HIS A 274 27.52 -1.49 43.35
C HIS A 274 28.06 -1.61 41.92
N GLN A 275 28.97 -0.72 41.51
CA GLN A 275 29.52 -0.71 40.15
C GLN A 275 30.22 -2.01 39.76
N ARG A 276 30.74 -2.78 40.74
CA ARG A 276 31.38 -4.09 40.55
C ARG A 276 30.43 -5.28 40.69
N ALA A 277 29.16 -5.06 41.05
CA ALA A 277 28.19 -6.13 41.20
C ALA A 277 27.83 -6.72 39.84
N ILE A 278 27.90 -8.05 39.74
CA ILE A 278 27.47 -8.79 38.55
C ILE A 278 26.12 -9.46 38.80
N GLY A 279 25.30 -9.56 37.75
CA GLY A 279 23.94 -10.08 37.84
C GLY A 279 22.98 -9.44 36.85
N TYR A 280 21.68 -9.74 37.00
CA TYR A 280 20.62 -9.16 36.20
C TYR A 280 20.23 -7.75 36.71
N HIS A 281 21.02 -6.74 36.33
CA HIS A 281 20.86 -5.35 36.78
C HIS A 281 20.52 -4.38 35.64
N VAL A 282 20.02 -4.91 34.52
CA VAL A 282 19.43 -4.12 33.44
C VAL A 282 17.92 -3.97 33.69
N ASN A 283 17.38 -2.78 33.43
CA ASN A 283 15.96 -2.57 33.29
C ASN A 283 15.66 -2.01 31.89
N VAL A 284 14.49 -2.28 31.33
CA VAL A 284 14.07 -1.66 30.06
C VAL A 284 12.96 -0.66 30.35
N LEU A 285 13.19 0.60 30.01
CA LEU A 285 12.24 1.69 30.21
C LEU A 285 11.44 1.95 28.92
N PRO A 286 10.11 2.05 28.97
CA PRO A 286 9.28 2.42 27.82
C PRO A 286 9.29 3.95 27.65
N VAL A 287 10.33 4.50 27.03
CA VAL A 287 10.48 5.94 26.83
C VAL A 287 9.52 6.38 25.73
N ARG A 288 8.66 7.37 25.99
CA ARG A 288 7.66 7.87 25.04
C ARG A 288 8.09 9.24 24.55
N VAL A 289 8.25 9.41 23.25
CA VAL A 289 8.57 10.71 22.64
C VAL A 289 7.60 10.95 21.50
N LYS A 290 7.03 12.15 21.49
CA LYS A 290 6.28 12.70 20.34
C LYS A 290 7.25 13.48 19.47
N VAL A 291 7.15 13.37 18.16
CA VAL A 291 7.91 14.14 17.16
C VAL A 291 6.97 15.18 16.57
N ASP A 292 7.30 16.46 16.73
CA ASP A 292 6.59 17.55 16.06
C ASP A 292 7.38 17.95 14.82
N PHE A 293 6.85 17.68 13.64
CA PHE A 293 7.55 17.95 12.39
C PHE A 293 7.80 19.44 12.12
N ALA A 294 7.11 20.36 12.81
CA ALA A 294 7.33 21.79 12.71
C ALA A 294 8.48 22.29 13.61
N GLU A 295 8.95 21.50 14.56
CA GLU A 295 9.97 21.92 15.53
C GLU A 295 11.40 21.72 15.00
N GLY A 296 12.35 22.50 15.52
CA GLY A 296 13.77 22.32 15.20
C GLY A 296 14.36 21.04 15.79
N PHE A 297 15.30 20.39 15.09
CA PHE A 297 15.95 19.16 15.59
C PHE A 297 16.57 19.32 16.99
N GLY A 298 17.14 20.49 17.31
CA GLY A 298 17.68 20.78 18.63
C GLY A 298 16.61 20.72 19.74
N GLN A 299 15.38 21.15 19.46
CA GLN A 299 14.26 21.05 20.41
C GLN A 299 13.84 19.59 20.62
N LEU A 300 13.79 18.79 19.56
CA LEU A 300 13.55 17.35 19.66
C LEU A 300 14.61 16.66 20.54
N VAL A 301 15.89 17.01 20.39
CA VAL A 301 16.99 16.49 21.23
C VAL A 301 16.78 16.86 22.70
N LEU A 302 16.46 18.12 22.99
CA LEU A 302 16.27 18.59 24.38
C LEU A 302 15.03 17.94 25.01
N ARG A 303 13.91 17.81 24.28
CA ARG A 303 12.73 17.09 24.79
C ARG A 303 13.03 15.62 25.04
N THR A 304 13.76 14.97 24.13
CA THR A 304 14.19 13.57 24.31
C THR A 304 15.07 13.43 25.54
N ARG A 305 15.99 14.39 25.78
CA ARG A 305 16.83 14.45 26.99
C ARG A 305 15.99 14.46 28.26
N ASP A 306 15.05 15.41 28.33
CA ASP A 306 14.28 15.67 29.54
C ASP A 306 13.35 14.48 29.85
N THR A 307 12.68 13.95 28.81
CA THR A 307 11.85 12.74 28.91
C THR A 307 12.67 11.52 29.38
N PHE A 308 13.88 11.34 28.86
CA PHE A 308 14.74 10.23 29.22
C PHE A 308 15.24 10.31 30.67
N PHE A 309 15.62 11.49 31.15
CA PHE A 309 16.05 11.68 32.54
C PHE A 309 14.89 11.54 33.53
N GLU A 310 13.69 11.98 33.16
CA GLU A 310 12.48 11.75 33.96
C GLU A 310 12.18 10.24 34.05
N ALA A 311 12.23 9.52 32.93
CA ALA A 311 12.06 8.07 32.88
C ALA A 311 13.07 7.33 33.78
N ILE A 312 14.35 7.73 33.78
CA ILE A 312 15.40 7.14 34.64
C ILE A 312 15.08 7.33 36.13
N SER A 313 14.47 8.45 36.52
CA SER A 313 14.09 8.71 37.91
C SER A 313 13.03 7.73 38.43
N HIS A 314 12.37 7.01 37.52
CA HIS A 314 11.37 5.98 37.79
C HIS A 314 11.79 4.57 37.34
N ALA A 315 13.11 4.33 37.20
CA ALA A 315 13.68 3.06 36.75
C ALA A 315 13.55 1.89 37.75
N ASN A 316 12.98 2.12 38.94
CA ASN A 316 12.67 1.07 39.90
C ASN A 316 11.45 0.21 39.49
N VAL A 317 10.67 0.63 38.49
CA VAL A 317 9.57 -0.16 37.91
C VAL A 317 10.04 -0.81 36.61
N SER A 318 9.92 -2.13 36.47
CA SER A 318 10.22 -2.80 35.19
C SER A 318 9.05 -2.79 34.23
N VAL A 319 9.36 -2.95 32.95
CA VAL A 319 8.37 -3.14 31.89
C VAL A 319 7.39 -4.27 32.20
N ASP A 320 7.84 -5.37 32.83
CA ASP A 320 6.97 -6.51 33.15
C ASP A 320 5.91 -6.15 34.21
N ILE A 321 6.32 -5.36 35.21
CA ILE A 321 5.41 -4.83 36.23
C ILE A 321 4.40 -3.88 35.57
N LEU A 322 4.85 -3.03 34.65
CA LEU A 322 3.97 -2.12 33.92
C LEU A 322 2.98 -2.85 33.02
N SER A 323 3.42 -3.89 32.30
CA SER A 323 2.54 -4.70 31.45
C SER A 323 1.44 -5.39 32.27
N ALA A 324 1.78 -5.90 33.46
CA ALA A 324 0.81 -6.48 34.38
C ALA A 324 -0.18 -5.43 34.92
N GLU A 325 0.32 -4.27 35.37
CA GLU A 325 -0.50 -3.18 35.92
C GLU A 325 -1.44 -2.54 34.90
N LEU A 326 -1.06 -2.50 33.62
CA LEU A 326 -1.86 -1.94 32.54
C LEU A 326 -2.85 -2.95 31.95
N ASN A 327 -3.01 -4.13 32.56
CA ASN A 327 -3.84 -5.25 32.06
C ASN A 327 -3.52 -5.61 30.59
N ARG A 328 -2.30 -5.35 30.13
CA ARG A 328 -1.81 -5.74 28.80
C ARG A 328 -1.29 -7.17 28.81
N VAL A 329 -1.98 -8.05 29.55
CA VAL A 329 -1.62 -9.45 29.74
C VAL A 329 -2.36 -10.30 28.71
N GLY A 330 -2.10 -10.05 27.43
CA GLY A 330 -2.41 -11.00 26.36
C GLY A 330 -1.16 -11.73 25.91
N SER A 331 -1.36 -12.78 25.10
CA SER A 331 -0.34 -13.72 24.59
C SER A 331 1.03 -13.07 24.50
N ALA A 332 2.05 -13.65 25.15
CA ALA A 332 3.36 -13.11 25.53
C ALA A 332 4.19 -12.31 24.48
N TRP A 333 3.65 -12.07 23.29
CA TRP A 333 4.29 -11.48 22.13
C TRP A 333 3.44 -10.43 21.38
N ARG A 334 2.14 -10.28 21.69
CA ARG A 334 1.23 -9.34 20.98
C ARG A 334 1.00 -8.00 21.72
N ASP A 335 1.05 -7.99 23.04
CA ASP A 335 0.70 -6.82 23.87
C ASP A 335 1.92 -6.15 24.52
N THR A 336 3.04 -6.06 23.79
CA THR A 336 4.25 -5.40 24.30
C THR A 336 4.07 -3.88 24.32
N LEU A 337 4.56 -3.19 25.36
CA LEU A 337 4.45 -1.72 25.49
C LEU A 337 5.18 -0.95 24.37
N PHE A 338 6.06 -1.60 23.62
CA PHE A 338 6.78 -1.09 22.47
C PHE A 338 7.17 -2.23 21.53
N ARG A 339 7.42 -1.88 20.26
CA ARG A 339 7.87 -2.83 19.21
C ARG A 339 9.32 -2.60 18.78
N HIS A 340 9.95 -1.54 19.27
CA HIS A 340 11.31 -1.13 18.93
C HIS A 340 12.13 -0.92 20.20
N LEU A 341 13.38 -1.38 20.17
CA LEU A 341 14.34 -1.21 21.24
C LEU A 341 15.54 -0.41 20.73
N PHE A 342 16.00 0.56 21.51
CA PHE A 342 17.23 1.30 21.23
C PHE A 342 18.18 1.17 22.42
N ASN A 343 19.38 0.68 22.18
CA ASN A 343 20.37 0.44 23.21
C ASN A 343 21.67 1.16 22.91
N TYR A 344 22.01 2.15 23.72
CA TYR A 344 23.31 2.81 23.67
C TYR A 344 24.28 2.05 24.58
N VAL A 345 25.24 1.36 23.96
CA VAL A 345 26.29 0.59 24.65
C VAL A 345 27.57 1.42 24.63
N PRO A 346 28.00 1.99 25.77
CA PRO A 346 29.28 2.69 25.85
C PRO A 346 30.45 1.69 25.70
N ASP A 347 31.66 2.20 25.49
CA ASP A 347 32.86 1.38 25.43
C ASP A 347 33.03 0.58 26.73
N MET A 348 32.88 -0.75 26.62
CA MET A 348 32.93 -1.68 27.74
C MET A 348 34.35 -2.07 28.14
N GLY A 349 35.39 -1.49 27.50
CA GLY A 349 36.79 -1.77 27.84
C GLY A 349 37.26 -3.17 27.46
N LEU A 350 36.48 -3.93 26.69
CA LEU A 350 36.90 -5.22 26.12
C LEU A 350 38.01 -4.95 25.10
N ARG A 351 39.24 -5.33 25.45
CA ARG A 351 40.45 -5.15 24.65
C ARG A 351 41.17 -6.49 24.48
N ALA A 352 42.09 -6.55 23.52
CA ALA A 352 43.01 -7.68 23.44
C ALA A 352 43.93 -7.68 24.67
N PHE A 353 44.00 -8.81 25.37
CA PHE A 353 44.86 -8.97 26.54
C PHE A 353 46.18 -9.62 26.14
N LYS A 354 47.29 -9.06 26.63
CA LYS A 354 48.62 -9.67 26.52
C LYS A 354 49.01 -10.23 27.87
N ILE A 355 49.18 -11.53 27.91
CA ILE A 355 49.59 -12.33 29.07
C ILE A 355 50.93 -12.97 28.69
N ASP A 356 51.80 -13.27 29.65
CA ASP A 356 53.14 -13.78 29.32
C ASP A 356 53.09 -15.03 28.40
N GLY A 357 53.57 -14.89 27.16
CA GLY A 357 53.52 -15.93 26.13
C GLY A 357 52.16 -16.19 25.47
N MET A 358 51.12 -15.39 25.71
CA MET A 358 49.76 -15.59 25.18
C MET A 358 49.03 -14.27 24.89
N THR A 359 48.24 -14.22 23.81
CA THR A 359 47.24 -13.14 23.62
C THR A 359 45.82 -13.69 23.63
N ALA A 360 44.89 -12.91 24.16
CA ALA A 360 43.46 -13.21 24.14
C ALA A 360 42.72 -12.06 23.45
N ASP A 361 42.34 -12.26 22.19
CA ASP A 361 41.61 -11.28 21.38
C ASP A 361 40.10 -11.52 21.56
N PRO A 362 39.28 -10.54 21.98
CA PRO A 362 37.84 -10.73 22.13
C PRO A 362 37.19 -11.06 20.78
N VAL A 363 36.26 -12.02 20.79
CA VAL A 363 35.48 -12.47 19.63
C VAL A 363 34.00 -12.22 19.91
N VAL A 364 33.31 -11.62 18.94
CA VAL A 364 31.85 -11.51 18.98
C VAL A 364 31.28 -12.81 18.43
N VAL A 365 30.48 -13.52 19.23
CA VAL A 365 29.70 -14.67 18.78
C VAL A 365 28.34 -14.14 18.37
N GLU A 366 27.99 -14.32 17.10
CA GLU A 366 26.72 -13.83 16.57
C GLU A 366 25.62 -14.85 16.86
N ASN A 367 24.51 -14.36 17.43
CA ASN A 367 23.28 -15.14 17.59
C ASN A 367 22.12 -14.32 17.01
N ALA A 368 21.32 -14.94 16.15
CA ALA A 368 20.33 -14.25 15.32
C ALA A 368 18.92 -14.58 15.80
N TYR A 369 18.56 -14.02 16.96
CA TYR A 369 17.18 -14.02 17.48
C TYR A 369 16.77 -12.58 17.79
N SER A 370 15.51 -12.25 17.53
CA SER A 370 14.96 -10.93 17.82
C SER A 370 13.70 -11.06 18.67
N LYS A 371 13.61 -10.31 19.78
CA LYS A 371 12.41 -10.26 20.63
C LYS A 371 11.43 -9.18 20.16
N PHE A 372 11.96 -8.17 19.48
CA PHE A 372 11.24 -7.00 19.00
C PHE A 372 11.24 -6.98 17.46
N ASP A 373 10.44 -6.10 16.85
CA ASP A 373 10.47 -5.94 15.39
C ASP A 373 11.86 -5.45 14.97
N LEU A 374 12.44 -4.55 15.78
CA LEU A 374 13.77 -4.00 15.57
C LEU A 374 14.45 -3.68 16.91
N GLU A 375 15.66 -4.21 17.10
CA GLU A 375 16.57 -3.89 18.19
C GLU A 375 17.79 -3.16 17.65
N PHE A 376 17.92 -1.88 17.99
CA PHE A 376 18.92 -0.97 17.46
C PHE A 376 20.00 -0.69 18.51
N PHE A 377 21.18 -1.24 18.31
CA PHE A 377 22.33 -1.08 19.18
C PHE A 377 23.29 -0.04 18.61
N VAL A 378 23.66 0.94 19.44
CA VAL A 378 24.74 1.88 19.16
C VAL A 378 25.90 1.58 20.07
N MET A 379 26.97 1.03 19.51
CA MET A 379 28.22 0.75 20.20
C MET A 379 29.16 1.94 19.97
N SER A 380 29.33 2.79 20.98
CA SER A 380 30.16 3.99 20.88
C SER A 380 31.49 3.83 21.62
N SER A 381 32.58 4.12 20.93
CA SER A 381 33.94 4.21 21.47
C SER A 381 34.57 5.57 21.14
N PRO A 382 35.71 5.93 21.75
CA PRO A 382 36.41 7.15 21.36
C PRO A 382 36.76 7.17 19.85
N GLU A 383 37.13 6.02 19.28
CA GLU A 383 37.63 5.86 17.91
C GLU A 383 36.58 5.47 16.86
N SER A 384 35.38 5.01 17.24
CA SER A 384 34.34 4.60 16.28
C SER A 384 32.94 4.59 16.90
N ILE A 385 31.91 4.65 16.05
CA ILE A 385 30.53 4.36 16.43
C ILE A 385 30.02 3.30 15.46
N ARG A 386 29.67 2.13 16.00
CA ARG A 386 29.11 1.02 15.22
C ARG A 386 27.63 0.88 15.53
N LEU A 387 26.82 0.82 14.49
CA LEU A 387 25.40 0.52 14.55
C LEU A 387 25.21 -0.97 14.28
N ARG A 388 24.41 -1.63 15.10
CA ARG A 388 23.95 -3.00 14.87
C ARG A 388 22.44 -3.02 15.02
N ALA A 389 21.75 -3.48 14.00
CA ALA A 389 20.30 -3.66 14.03
C ALA A 389 20.00 -5.15 13.96
N VAL A 390 19.33 -5.70 14.97
CA VAL A 390 18.80 -7.05 14.98
C VAL A 390 17.30 -6.94 14.71
N HIS A 391 16.76 -7.74 13.80
CA HIS A 391 15.38 -7.60 13.35
C HIS A 391 14.67 -8.92 13.25
N TYR A 392 13.35 -8.91 13.40
CA TYR A 392 12.53 -10.10 13.25
C TYR A 392 12.22 -10.33 11.76
N THR A 393 12.74 -11.41 11.20
CA THR A 393 12.79 -11.64 9.73
C THR A 393 11.41 -11.83 9.09
N GLU A 394 10.39 -12.15 9.89
CA GLU A 394 9.00 -12.23 9.44
C GLU A 394 8.29 -10.87 9.36
N VAL A 395 8.90 -9.80 9.90
CA VAL A 395 8.35 -8.43 9.91
C VAL A 395 9.22 -7.46 9.11
N LEU A 396 10.54 -7.59 9.18
CA LEU A 396 11.49 -6.76 8.43
C LEU A 396 12.41 -7.66 7.62
N SER A 397 12.74 -7.24 6.39
CA SER A 397 13.79 -7.91 5.62
C SER A 397 15.17 -7.34 5.98
N THR A 398 16.21 -8.17 5.90
CA THR A 398 17.60 -7.75 6.17
C THR A 398 18.00 -6.56 5.31
N GLU A 399 17.59 -6.56 4.05
CA GLU A 399 17.89 -5.47 3.14
C GLU A 399 17.15 -4.18 3.53
N ASN A 400 15.96 -4.24 4.13
CA ASN A 400 15.25 -3.04 4.61
C ASN A 400 15.93 -2.46 5.84
N VAL A 401 16.47 -3.31 6.70
CA VAL A 401 17.25 -2.88 7.85
C VAL A 401 18.57 -2.24 7.42
N GLU A 402 19.23 -2.77 6.39
CA GLU A 402 20.38 -2.11 5.76
C GLU A 402 20.04 -0.70 5.26
N LEU A 403 18.90 -0.57 4.57
CA LEU A 403 18.45 0.71 4.06
C LEU A 403 18.12 1.69 5.20
N LEU A 404 17.50 1.20 6.28
CA LEU A 404 17.20 1.98 7.48
C LEU A 404 18.48 2.50 8.14
N LEU A 405 19.54 1.69 8.24
CA LEU A 405 20.83 2.10 8.77
C LEU A 405 21.52 3.17 7.90
N ARG A 406 21.45 3.04 6.57
CA ARG A 406 21.95 4.06 5.64
C ARG A 406 21.17 5.37 5.76
N ARG A 407 19.85 5.31 5.89
CA ARG A 407 19.00 6.49 6.13
C ARG A 407 19.29 7.16 7.47
N TYR A 408 19.56 6.37 8.51
CA TYR A 408 19.97 6.91 9.81
C TYR A 408 21.30 7.65 9.72
N GLU A 409 22.32 7.09 9.06
CA GLU A 409 23.58 7.79 8.82
C GLU A 409 23.38 9.08 8.01
N ALA A 410 22.59 9.04 6.93
CA ALA A 410 22.26 10.21 6.11
C ALA A 410 21.54 11.29 6.93
N LEU A 411 20.62 10.90 7.82
CA LEU A 411 19.94 11.79 8.74
C LEU A 411 20.92 12.49 9.69
N LEU A 412 21.85 11.74 10.30
CA LEU A 412 22.86 12.31 11.20
C LEU A 412 23.75 13.34 10.50
N LEU A 413 24.06 13.13 9.21
CA LEU A 413 24.76 14.10 8.39
C LEU A 413 23.89 15.31 8.04
N ALA A 414 22.61 15.10 7.75
CA ALA A 414 21.69 16.18 7.36
C ALA A 414 21.37 17.15 8.50
N VAL A 415 21.24 16.65 9.74
CA VAL A 415 20.98 17.50 10.92
C VAL A 415 22.23 18.27 11.39
N ALA A 416 23.41 17.92 10.87
CA ALA A 416 24.69 18.46 11.31
C ALA A 416 24.79 19.98 11.09
N GLY A 417 24.62 20.77 12.15
CA GLY A 417 24.66 22.25 12.08
C GLY A 417 23.35 22.89 11.61
N ALA A 418 22.25 22.14 11.65
CA ALA A 418 20.90 22.59 11.29
C ALA A 418 19.93 22.42 12.47
N ALA A 419 20.36 22.75 13.69
CA ALA A 419 19.59 22.50 14.92
C ALA A 419 18.23 23.21 14.94
N ASP A 420 18.13 24.40 14.34
CA ASP A 420 16.89 25.19 14.29
C ASP A 420 15.99 24.83 13.09
N ARG A 421 16.46 23.99 12.17
CA ARG A 421 15.69 23.62 10.99
C ARG A 421 14.54 22.67 11.39
N PRO A 422 13.30 22.92 10.95
CA PRO A 422 12.17 22.05 11.23
C PRO A 422 12.45 20.61 10.82
N VAL A 423 12.15 19.64 11.70
CA VAL A 423 12.51 18.25 11.44
C VAL A 423 11.75 17.65 10.24
N GLY A 424 10.59 18.20 9.92
CA GLY A 424 9.81 17.86 8.73
C GLY A 424 10.46 18.28 7.40
N GLU A 425 11.41 19.21 7.39
CA GLU A 425 12.08 19.62 6.16
C GLU A 425 13.26 18.70 5.77
N PHE A 426 13.70 17.82 6.67
CA PHE A 426 14.74 16.86 6.33
C PHE A 426 14.17 15.76 5.44
N ARG A 427 14.77 15.60 4.25
CA ARG A 427 14.56 14.41 3.42
C ARG A 427 15.32 13.26 4.05
N ILE A 428 14.61 12.39 4.78
CA ILE A 428 15.19 11.24 5.49
C ILE A 428 15.33 10.06 4.53
N TRP A 429 16.09 10.29 3.46
CA TRP A 429 16.30 9.38 2.34
C TRP A 429 17.76 8.94 2.36
N SER A 430 18.04 7.75 1.85
CA SER A 430 19.42 7.43 1.47
C SER A 430 19.74 8.09 0.12
N PRO A 431 21.02 8.32 -0.21
CA PRO A 431 21.41 8.78 -1.55
C PRO A 431 20.86 7.88 -2.67
N GLU A 432 20.78 6.57 -2.42
CA GLU A 432 20.23 5.60 -3.36
C GLU A 432 18.71 5.77 -3.55
N ASP A 433 17.94 6.03 -2.47
CA ASP A 433 16.51 6.32 -2.59
C ASP A 433 16.27 7.51 -3.52
N HIS A 434 17.06 8.58 -3.32
CA HIS A 434 16.95 9.79 -4.10
C HIS A 434 17.21 9.53 -5.58
N GLU A 435 18.29 8.84 -5.93
CA GLU A 435 18.60 8.54 -7.34
C GLU A 435 17.54 7.63 -7.97
N VAL A 436 17.04 6.61 -7.27
CA VAL A 436 16.01 5.70 -7.81
C VAL A 436 14.72 6.47 -8.12
N ILE A 437 14.24 7.29 -7.19
CA ILE A 437 13.01 8.09 -7.36
C ILE A 437 13.20 9.15 -8.45
N GLU A 438 14.32 9.88 -8.45
CA GLU A 438 14.61 10.88 -9.49
C GLU A 438 14.79 10.25 -10.87
N ALA A 439 15.44 9.09 -10.96
CA ALA A 439 15.59 8.36 -12.22
C ALA A 439 14.23 7.90 -12.77
N ALA A 440 13.33 7.42 -11.91
CA ALA A 440 11.95 7.10 -12.30
C ALA A 440 11.18 8.33 -12.79
N ASN A 441 11.46 9.51 -12.22
CA ASN A 441 10.84 10.79 -12.58
C ASN A 441 11.56 11.56 -13.71
N ARG A 442 12.62 11.00 -14.30
CA ARG A 442 13.38 11.62 -15.41
C ARG A 442 12.67 11.45 -16.76
N THR A 443 11.43 11.91 -16.80
CA THR A 443 10.47 11.64 -17.88
C THR A 443 10.32 12.78 -18.88
N ALA A 444 11.03 13.90 -18.70
CA ALA A 444 10.97 15.04 -19.61
C ALA A 444 11.30 14.62 -21.06
N ARG A 445 10.42 14.94 -21.98
CA ARG A 445 10.53 14.69 -23.43
C ARG A 445 9.98 15.91 -24.20
N PRO A 446 10.47 16.19 -25.42
CA PRO A 446 9.91 17.23 -26.26
C PRO A 446 8.39 17.09 -26.44
N GLU A 447 7.64 18.19 -26.37
CA GLU A 447 6.20 18.22 -26.60
C GLU A 447 5.88 18.09 -28.10
N GLN A 448 6.11 16.90 -28.66
CA GLN A 448 5.77 16.56 -30.03
C GLN A 448 4.90 15.30 -30.10
N PRO A 449 3.79 15.33 -30.86
CA PRO A 449 3.16 16.54 -31.42
C PRO A 449 2.64 17.47 -30.30
N ALA A 450 2.46 18.76 -30.59
CA ALA A 450 1.96 19.73 -29.61
C ALA A 450 0.46 19.51 -29.30
N THR A 451 -0.30 19.15 -30.34
CA THR A 451 -1.70 18.69 -30.22
C THR A 451 -1.92 17.43 -31.07
N VAL A 452 -2.97 16.65 -30.78
CA VAL A 452 -3.37 15.52 -31.65
C VAL A 452 -3.76 16.01 -33.05
N LEU A 453 -4.37 17.21 -33.15
CA LEU A 453 -4.75 17.82 -34.42
C LEU A 453 -3.54 18.09 -35.34
N ASP A 454 -2.37 18.42 -34.78
CA ASP A 454 -1.14 18.62 -35.56
C ASP A 454 -0.67 17.33 -36.23
N ALA A 455 -0.81 16.18 -35.56
CA ALA A 455 -0.50 14.89 -36.15
C ALA A 455 -1.46 14.57 -37.31
N ILE A 456 -2.74 14.86 -37.15
CA ILE A 456 -3.75 14.62 -38.18
C ILE A 456 -3.51 15.52 -39.40
N ARG A 457 -3.23 16.81 -39.20
CA ARG A 457 -2.85 17.73 -40.29
C ARG A 457 -1.66 17.20 -41.09
N ARG A 458 -0.67 16.65 -40.40
CA ARG A 458 0.48 16.01 -41.05
C ARG A 458 0.05 14.83 -41.91
N HIS A 459 -0.75 13.91 -41.38
CA HIS A 459 -1.23 12.75 -42.13
C HIS A 459 -2.11 13.14 -43.32
N VAL A 460 -2.96 14.16 -43.20
CA VAL A 460 -3.76 14.71 -44.31
C VAL A 460 -2.85 15.27 -45.41
N ALA A 461 -1.73 15.90 -45.04
CA ALA A 461 -0.78 16.45 -46.01
C ALA A 461 0.10 15.37 -46.67
N THR A 462 0.50 14.34 -45.94
CA THR A 462 1.50 13.36 -46.40
C THR A 462 0.92 12.04 -46.89
N ALA A 463 -0.23 11.62 -46.35
CA ALA A 463 -0.88 10.34 -46.65
C ALA A 463 -2.42 10.45 -46.61
N PRO A 464 -3.03 11.38 -47.38
CA PRO A 464 -4.46 11.70 -47.30
C PRO A 464 -5.40 10.51 -47.55
N ASP A 465 -4.99 9.58 -48.40
CA ASP A 465 -5.83 8.46 -48.83
C ASP A 465 -5.60 7.20 -47.99
N SER A 466 -4.76 7.27 -46.96
CA SER A 466 -4.60 6.21 -45.97
C SER A 466 -5.86 6.03 -45.14
N ILE A 467 -6.24 4.77 -44.94
CA ILE A 467 -7.38 4.38 -44.09
C ILE A 467 -7.04 4.65 -42.63
N VAL A 468 -7.97 5.23 -41.89
CA VAL A 468 -7.83 5.58 -40.47
C VAL A 468 -8.94 5.00 -39.61
N VAL A 469 -10.16 4.87 -40.13
CA VAL A 469 -11.28 4.21 -39.44
C VAL A 469 -11.84 3.10 -40.31
N GLU A 470 -11.95 1.89 -39.75
CA GLU A 470 -12.66 0.76 -40.33
C GLU A 470 -13.88 0.44 -39.46
N HIS A 471 -15.08 0.48 -40.04
CA HIS A 471 -16.33 0.14 -39.36
C HIS A 471 -17.17 -0.79 -40.26
N GLY A 472 -17.17 -2.08 -39.93
CA GLY A 472 -17.73 -3.10 -40.81
C GLY A 472 -17.00 -3.11 -42.16
N ASP A 473 -17.73 -2.91 -43.25
CA ASP A 473 -17.17 -2.81 -44.61
C ASP A 473 -16.80 -1.38 -45.02
N ARG A 474 -17.16 -0.37 -44.21
CA ARG A 474 -16.81 1.03 -44.48
C ARG A 474 -15.37 1.31 -44.05
N ARG A 475 -14.60 1.94 -44.94
CA ARG A 475 -13.22 2.37 -44.72
C ARG A 475 -13.13 3.86 -44.99
N SER A 476 -12.78 4.64 -43.98
CA SER A 476 -12.65 6.10 -44.08
C SER A 476 -11.19 6.50 -44.11
N THR A 477 -10.85 7.45 -45.00
CA THR A 477 -9.48 7.98 -45.15
C THR A 477 -9.26 9.26 -44.33
N TYR A 478 -8.00 9.65 -44.14
CA TYR A 478 -7.64 10.92 -43.51
C TYR A 478 -8.28 12.13 -44.22
N ARG A 479 -8.31 12.14 -45.55
CA ARG A 479 -8.95 13.18 -46.35
C ARG A 479 -10.45 13.28 -46.05
N GLN A 480 -11.15 12.16 -46.08
CA GLN A 480 -12.61 12.13 -45.82
C GLN A 480 -12.95 12.58 -44.40
N LEU A 481 -12.15 12.19 -43.40
CA LEU A 481 -12.31 12.68 -42.03
C LEU A 481 -12.08 14.19 -41.94
N TRP A 482 -11.03 14.70 -42.61
CA TRP A 482 -10.69 16.12 -42.58
C TRP A 482 -11.78 16.99 -43.21
N ASP A 483 -12.29 16.59 -44.36
CA ASP A 483 -13.36 17.32 -45.05
C ASP A 483 -14.64 17.39 -44.20
N ALA A 484 -15.02 16.27 -43.57
CA ALA A 484 -16.14 16.22 -42.64
C ALA A 484 -15.90 17.05 -41.37
N ALA A 485 -14.67 17.10 -40.85
CA ALA A 485 -14.30 17.94 -39.71
C ALA A 485 -14.38 19.44 -40.05
N VAL A 486 -13.92 19.85 -41.24
CA VAL A 486 -14.05 21.23 -41.72
C VAL A 486 -15.51 21.62 -41.92
N SER A 487 -16.33 20.72 -42.48
CA SER A 487 -17.78 20.92 -42.58
C SER A 487 -18.43 21.09 -41.20
N THR A 488 -18.07 20.24 -40.24
CA THR A 488 -18.55 20.34 -38.86
C THR A 488 -18.14 21.66 -38.21
N ARG A 489 -16.90 22.12 -38.39
CA ARG A 489 -16.44 23.44 -37.89
C ARG A 489 -17.31 24.58 -38.42
N ARG A 490 -17.64 24.58 -39.73
CA ARG A 490 -18.51 25.61 -40.33
C ARG A 490 -19.90 25.60 -39.71
N ALA A 491 -20.50 24.41 -39.60
CA ALA A 491 -21.81 24.25 -38.97
C ALA A 491 -21.82 24.70 -37.49
N LEU A 492 -20.74 24.46 -36.74
CA LEU A 492 -20.58 24.95 -35.37
C LEU A 492 -20.48 26.48 -35.31
N ALA A 493 -19.71 27.10 -36.20
CA ALA A 493 -19.58 28.56 -36.27
C ALA A 493 -20.93 29.23 -36.58
N ASP A 494 -21.68 28.68 -37.54
CA ASP A 494 -23.04 29.10 -37.92
C ASP A 494 -24.04 28.89 -36.77
N GLY A 495 -23.86 27.80 -36.01
CA GLY A 495 -24.64 27.48 -34.81
C GLY A 495 -24.29 28.32 -33.57
N GLY A 496 -23.37 29.29 -33.71
CA GLY A 496 -23.02 30.26 -32.67
C GLY A 496 -21.83 29.89 -31.79
N VAL A 497 -21.17 28.76 -32.02
CA VAL A 497 -20.02 28.31 -31.21
C VAL A 497 -18.83 29.24 -31.41
N ARG A 498 -18.12 29.53 -30.32
CA ARG A 498 -16.92 30.36 -30.26
C ARG A 498 -15.75 29.59 -29.63
N PRO A 499 -14.49 30.00 -29.87
CA PRO A 499 -13.34 29.41 -29.19
C PRO A 499 -13.49 29.49 -27.66
N GLY A 500 -13.25 28.37 -26.98
CA GLY A 500 -13.40 28.22 -25.53
C GLY A 500 -14.74 27.64 -25.06
N ASP A 501 -15.75 27.58 -25.94
CA ASP A 501 -17.05 26.99 -25.64
C ASP A 501 -16.96 25.47 -25.47
N VAL A 502 -18.03 24.89 -24.91
CA VAL A 502 -18.22 23.44 -24.81
C VAL A 502 -19.28 22.98 -25.81
N VAL A 503 -18.97 21.95 -26.58
CA VAL A 503 -19.90 21.33 -27.55
C VAL A 503 -20.16 19.88 -27.15
N ALA A 504 -21.41 19.53 -26.91
CA ALA A 504 -21.76 18.15 -26.60
C ALA A 504 -21.80 17.29 -27.87
N ILE A 505 -21.30 16.06 -27.80
CA ILE A 505 -21.30 15.10 -28.90
C ILE A 505 -22.05 13.85 -28.45
N ALA A 506 -23.18 13.60 -29.11
CA ALA A 506 -23.98 12.39 -28.99
C ALA A 506 -23.89 11.64 -30.33
N ALA A 507 -22.90 10.76 -30.47
CA ALA A 507 -22.65 10.05 -31.72
C ALA A 507 -22.29 8.58 -31.44
N PRO A 508 -22.71 7.63 -32.29
CA PRO A 508 -22.20 6.27 -32.23
C PRO A 508 -20.72 6.23 -32.64
N ARG A 509 -20.02 5.17 -32.23
CA ARG A 509 -18.60 4.98 -32.60
C ARG A 509 -18.46 4.79 -34.10
N GLY A 510 -17.55 5.56 -34.70
CA GLY A 510 -17.38 5.59 -36.14
C GLY A 510 -16.64 6.82 -36.61
N ALA A 511 -16.48 6.94 -37.93
CA ALA A 511 -15.75 8.03 -38.55
C ALA A 511 -16.42 9.39 -38.31
N GLU A 512 -17.75 9.42 -38.26
CA GLU A 512 -18.55 10.62 -38.00
C GLU A 512 -18.28 11.19 -36.59
N LEU A 513 -18.11 10.34 -35.57
CA LEU A 513 -17.72 10.76 -34.22
C LEU A 513 -16.32 11.37 -34.21
N VAL A 514 -15.36 10.72 -34.90
CA VAL A 514 -13.99 11.25 -35.03
C VAL A 514 -14.02 12.61 -35.72
N ALA A 515 -14.75 12.74 -36.84
CA ALA A 515 -14.89 14.01 -37.55
C ALA A 515 -15.55 15.10 -36.69
N ALA A 516 -16.53 14.75 -35.86
CA ALA A 516 -17.16 15.66 -34.91
C ALA A 516 -16.16 16.21 -33.88
N VAL A 517 -15.35 15.34 -33.26
CA VAL A 517 -14.29 15.74 -32.32
C VAL A 517 -13.31 16.72 -32.99
N LEU A 518 -12.86 16.39 -34.20
CA LEU A 518 -11.93 17.25 -34.94
C LEU A 518 -12.55 18.59 -35.33
N GLY A 519 -13.83 18.60 -35.74
CA GLY A 519 -14.56 19.82 -36.06
C GLY A 519 -14.72 20.75 -34.86
N VAL A 520 -14.98 20.19 -33.67
CA VAL A 520 -15.04 20.94 -32.40
C VAL A 520 -13.68 21.56 -32.08
N TRP A 521 -12.59 20.80 -32.19
CA TRP A 521 -11.24 21.34 -31.99
C TRP A 521 -10.84 22.38 -33.02
N LEU A 522 -11.24 22.21 -34.29
CA LEU A 522 -11.02 23.20 -35.34
C LEU A 522 -11.82 24.50 -35.12
N ALA A 523 -12.90 24.45 -34.33
CA ALA A 523 -13.64 25.62 -33.88
C ALA A 523 -13.01 26.28 -32.63
N GLY A 524 -11.95 25.69 -32.07
CA GLY A 524 -11.30 26.13 -30.84
C GLY A 524 -12.11 25.82 -29.57
N ALA A 525 -13.07 24.91 -29.64
CA ALA A 525 -13.94 24.51 -28.55
C ALA A 525 -13.51 23.17 -27.93
N ALA A 526 -13.98 22.90 -26.72
CA ALA A 526 -13.84 21.60 -26.06
C ALA A 526 -15.08 20.74 -26.31
N TYR A 527 -14.91 19.42 -26.45
CA TYR A 527 -16.07 18.54 -26.56
C TYR A 527 -16.50 17.96 -25.20
N LEU A 528 -17.79 17.67 -25.05
CA LEU A 528 -18.39 16.89 -23.97
C LEU A 528 -18.99 15.61 -24.57
N PRO A 529 -18.49 14.40 -24.26
CA PRO A 529 -19.09 13.17 -24.75
C PRO A 529 -20.40 12.87 -24.01
N LEU A 530 -21.47 12.58 -24.74
CA LEU A 530 -22.74 12.11 -24.19
C LEU A 530 -22.96 10.64 -24.54
N ASP A 531 -23.15 9.80 -23.52
CA ASP A 531 -23.58 8.42 -23.70
C ASP A 531 -25.11 8.36 -23.59
N LEU A 532 -25.78 8.20 -24.73
CA LEU A 532 -27.24 8.17 -24.80
C LEU A 532 -27.88 6.97 -24.09
N THR A 533 -27.08 6.01 -23.61
CA THR A 533 -27.57 4.92 -22.74
C THR A 533 -27.76 5.36 -21.29
N HIS A 534 -27.24 6.53 -20.90
CA HIS A 534 -27.44 7.09 -19.56
C HIS A 534 -28.87 7.62 -19.36
N PRO A 535 -29.36 7.67 -18.10
CA PRO A 535 -30.66 8.26 -17.79
C PRO A 535 -30.78 9.73 -18.24
N THR A 536 -31.98 10.11 -18.67
CA THR A 536 -32.27 11.46 -19.19
C THR A 536 -31.91 12.57 -18.20
N GLU A 537 -32.16 12.38 -16.91
CA GLU A 537 -31.82 13.35 -15.85
C GLU A 537 -30.31 13.58 -15.73
N ARG A 538 -29.51 12.50 -15.88
CA ARG A 538 -28.06 12.59 -15.86
C ARG A 538 -27.54 13.39 -17.06
N LEU A 539 -28.07 13.10 -18.25
CA LEU A 539 -27.72 13.83 -19.47
C LEU A 539 -28.14 15.31 -19.38
N ALA A 540 -29.32 15.58 -18.82
CA ALA A 540 -29.81 16.93 -18.58
C ALA A 540 -28.89 17.70 -17.63
N TYR A 541 -28.46 17.08 -16.53
CA TYR A 541 -27.50 17.66 -15.60
C TYR A 541 -26.16 17.98 -16.28
N GLN A 542 -25.59 17.03 -17.04
CA GLN A 542 -24.31 17.22 -17.73
C GLN A 542 -24.37 18.41 -18.71
N LEU A 543 -25.44 18.51 -19.50
CA LEU A 543 -25.65 19.61 -20.44
C LEU A 543 -25.80 20.96 -19.74
N ALA A 544 -26.54 21.00 -18.62
CA ALA A 544 -26.76 22.21 -17.85
C ALA A 544 -25.48 22.68 -17.13
N ASP A 545 -24.78 21.77 -16.45
CA ASP A 545 -23.56 22.09 -15.70
C ASP A 545 -22.40 22.47 -16.63
N SER A 546 -22.28 21.84 -17.79
CA SER A 546 -21.22 22.16 -18.75
C SER A 546 -21.41 23.47 -19.50
N GLY A 547 -22.64 24.01 -19.50
CA GLY A 547 -23.02 25.15 -20.34
C GLY A 547 -22.84 24.90 -21.83
N ALA A 548 -23.15 23.68 -22.31
CA ALA A 548 -22.88 23.32 -23.71
C ALA A 548 -23.66 24.24 -24.68
N THR A 549 -22.94 24.87 -25.61
CA THR A 549 -23.50 25.87 -26.54
C THR A 549 -24.20 25.21 -27.73
N ALA A 550 -23.75 24.02 -28.12
CA ALA A 550 -24.33 23.23 -29.19
C ALA A 550 -24.27 21.73 -28.86
N VAL A 551 -25.14 20.96 -29.51
CA VAL A 551 -25.14 19.49 -29.45
C VAL A 551 -25.05 18.92 -30.86
N LEU A 552 -23.99 18.15 -31.13
CA LEU A 552 -23.84 17.36 -32.34
C LEU A 552 -24.49 16.00 -32.15
N ALA A 553 -25.52 15.69 -32.94
CA ALA A 553 -26.27 14.43 -32.84
C ALA A 553 -26.71 13.90 -34.21
N ALA A 554 -27.00 12.59 -34.29
CA ALA A 554 -27.55 12.01 -35.50
C ALA A 554 -29.04 12.40 -35.68
N PRO A 555 -29.57 12.33 -36.92
CA PRO A 555 -31.02 12.46 -37.15
C PRO A 555 -31.79 11.37 -36.39
N GLY A 556 -32.75 11.78 -35.55
CA GLY A 556 -33.60 10.85 -34.80
C GLY A 556 -33.18 10.57 -33.36
N ASP A 557 -31.96 10.94 -32.95
CA ASP A 557 -31.54 10.81 -31.55
C ASP A 557 -32.42 11.66 -30.63
N ARG A 558 -32.94 11.04 -29.56
CA ARG A 558 -33.71 11.73 -28.51
C ARG A 558 -32.76 12.30 -27.48
N LEU A 559 -32.69 13.64 -27.44
CA LEU A 559 -31.97 14.38 -26.41
C LEU A 559 -32.95 14.82 -25.31
N PRO A 560 -32.48 15.08 -24.08
CA PRO A 560 -33.31 15.69 -23.04
C PRO A 560 -33.91 17.03 -23.50
N ASP A 561 -35.16 17.31 -23.14
CA ASP A 561 -35.83 18.58 -23.47
C ASP A 561 -35.11 19.81 -22.89
N SER A 562 -34.30 19.60 -21.85
CA SER A 562 -33.45 20.61 -21.23
C SER A 562 -32.17 20.95 -22.01
N ALA A 563 -31.93 20.33 -23.17
CA ALA A 563 -30.80 20.67 -24.03
C ALA A 563 -31.00 22.09 -24.61
N THR A 564 -30.39 23.09 -23.98
CA THR A 564 -30.54 24.51 -24.34
C THR A 564 -29.68 24.95 -25.53
N GLY A 565 -28.75 24.10 -25.98
CA GLY A 565 -27.82 24.41 -27.07
C GLY A 565 -28.38 24.18 -28.48
N THR A 566 -27.78 24.85 -29.48
CA THR A 566 -28.14 24.65 -30.90
C THR A 566 -27.90 23.19 -31.30
N ARG A 567 -28.94 22.48 -31.74
CA ARG A 567 -28.79 21.13 -32.27
C ARG A 567 -28.23 21.20 -33.70
N ILE A 568 -27.10 20.52 -33.91
CA ILE A 568 -26.39 20.48 -35.18
C ILE A 568 -26.28 19.02 -35.63
N GLN A 569 -26.53 18.78 -36.91
CA GLN A 569 -26.45 17.44 -37.49
C GLN A 569 -24.98 17.02 -37.66
N LEU A 570 -24.68 15.76 -37.34
CA LEU A 570 -23.37 15.16 -37.63
C LEU A 570 -23.07 15.16 -39.14
N ALA A 571 -21.88 15.62 -39.52
CA ALA A 571 -21.41 15.56 -40.90
C ALA A 571 -21.14 14.11 -41.33
N ALA A 572 -21.64 13.73 -42.51
CA ALA A 572 -21.40 12.41 -43.08
C ALA A 572 -19.95 12.28 -43.58
N VAL A 573 -19.32 11.12 -43.34
CA VAL A 573 -17.97 10.82 -43.83
C VAL A 573 -18.03 9.94 -45.08
N GLY A 574 -17.57 10.47 -46.22
CA GLY A 574 -17.39 9.72 -47.46
C GLY A 574 -18.67 9.42 -48.26
N GLY A 575 -19.78 10.12 -48.01
CA GLY A 575 -20.97 10.04 -48.85
C GLY A 575 -20.79 10.79 -50.18
N THR A 576 -21.23 10.20 -51.29
CA THR A 576 -21.61 10.99 -52.48
C THR A 576 -22.72 11.94 -52.05
N ALA A 577 -22.55 13.24 -52.28
CA ALA A 577 -23.63 14.21 -52.14
C ALA A 577 -24.92 13.62 -52.72
N THR A 578 -25.95 13.46 -51.89
CA THR A 578 -27.27 13.06 -52.36
C THR A 578 -27.73 14.13 -53.36
N ALA A 579 -27.75 13.76 -54.64
CA ALA A 579 -28.40 14.53 -55.69
C ALA A 579 -29.85 14.80 -55.25
N GLY A 580 -30.15 16.04 -54.83
CA GLY A 580 -31.46 16.43 -54.31
C GLY A 580 -31.50 17.71 -53.45
N GLY A 581 -30.36 18.19 -52.93
CA GLY A 581 -30.25 19.56 -52.41
C GLY A 581 -29.89 20.54 -53.53
N PRO A 582 -30.32 21.82 -53.48
CA PRO A 582 -30.04 22.77 -54.55
C PRO A 582 -28.53 22.82 -54.78
N GLU A 583 -28.13 22.70 -56.04
CA GLU A 583 -26.74 22.89 -56.47
C GLU A 583 -26.22 24.14 -55.78
N ALA A 584 -25.17 23.97 -54.96
CA ALA A 584 -24.39 25.11 -54.53
C ALA A 584 -23.77 25.67 -55.80
N GLU A 585 -24.42 26.69 -56.38
CA GLU A 585 -23.79 27.59 -57.33
C GLU A 585 -22.41 27.96 -56.79
N ASP A 586 -21.41 28.01 -57.67
CA ASP A 586 -20.09 28.58 -57.44
C ASP A 586 -20.23 30.04 -56.98
N GLY A 587 -20.58 30.22 -55.72
CA GLY A 587 -20.47 31.48 -54.99
C GLY A 587 -18.99 31.76 -54.75
N PRO A 588 -18.59 33.04 -54.66
CA PRO A 588 -17.19 33.39 -54.46
C PRO A 588 -16.68 32.67 -53.22
N GLU A 589 -15.48 32.06 -53.31
CA GLU A 589 -14.73 31.53 -52.19
C GLU A 589 -14.75 32.56 -51.05
N ALA A 590 -15.69 32.42 -50.12
CA ALA A 590 -15.68 33.20 -48.90
C ALA A 590 -14.38 32.79 -48.22
N GLU A 591 -13.41 33.72 -48.16
CA GLU A 591 -12.11 33.51 -47.51
C GLU A 591 -12.37 32.77 -46.19
N ASP A 592 -11.98 31.48 -46.14
CA ASP A 592 -12.06 30.70 -44.92
C ASP A 592 -11.21 31.46 -43.90
N GLY A 593 -11.87 32.12 -42.93
CA GLY A 593 -11.17 32.78 -41.83
C GLY A 593 -10.14 31.83 -41.22
N PRO A 594 -9.00 32.35 -40.72
CA PRO A 594 -7.86 31.50 -40.37
C PRO A 594 -8.30 30.37 -39.43
N VAL A 595 -7.97 29.13 -39.81
CA VAL A 595 -8.19 27.96 -38.95
C VAL A 595 -7.42 28.17 -37.66
N LEU A 596 -8.13 28.47 -36.58
CA LEU A 596 -7.53 28.63 -35.25
C LEU A 596 -7.01 27.26 -34.81
N ALA A 597 -5.70 27.05 -34.91
CA ALA A 597 -5.08 25.88 -34.30
C ALA A 597 -5.24 26.01 -32.78
N PRO A 598 -5.77 24.99 -32.07
CA PRO A 598 -5.84 25.03 -30.63
C PRO A 598 -4.41 25.10 -30.06
N ARG A 599 -4.22 25.93 -29.04
CA ARG A 599 -2.96 25.96 -28.29
C ARG A 599 -2.90 24.73 -27.38
N PRO A 600 -1.71 24.23 -27.02
CA PRO A 600 -1.60 23.07 -26.13
C PRO A 600 -2.32 23.24 -24.78
N GLU A 601 -2.39 24.47 -24.26
CA GLU A 601 -3.04 24.80 -22.98
C GLU A 601 -4.57 24.92 -23.08
N ASP A 602 -5.12 24.98 -24.30
CA ASP A 602 -6.56 25.12 -24.49
C ASP A 602 -7.28 23.82 -24.09
N ARG A 603 -8.56 23.96 -23.72
CA ARG A 603 -9.43 22.85 -23.30
C ARG A 603 -9.69 21.93 -24.50
N ALA A 604 -9.32 20.65 -24.38
CA ALA A 604 -9.60 19.63 -25.39
C ALA A 604 -10.96 18.97 -25.17
N TYR A 605 -11.27 18.61 -23.92
CA TYR A 605 -12.54 17.99 -23.56
C TYR A 605 -12.92 18.19 -22.09
N LEU A 606 -14.20 17.94 -21.82
CA LEU A 606 -14.80 17.86 -20.50
C LEU A 606 -15.43 16.48 -20.33
N ILE A 607 -14.93 15.65 -19.41
CA ILE A 607 -15.51 14.33 -19.09
C ILE A 607 -16.05 14.34 -17.66
N TYR A 608 -17.29 13.89 -17.50
CA TYR A 608 -17.90 13.76 -16.17
C TYR A 608 -17.56 12.44 -15.51
N THR A 609 -17.17 12.53 -14.24
CA THR A 609 -16.95 11.41 -13.34
C THR A 609 -17.89 11.50 -12.14
N SER A 610 -18.07 10.40 -11.43
CA SER A 610 -18.81 10.33 -10.17
C SER A 610 -18.21 11.29 -9.13
N GLY A 611 -19.02 11.99 -8.33
CA GLY A 611 -18.57 13.05 -7.42
C GLY A 611 -18.91 12.80 -5.96
N SER A 612 -17.98 13.10 -5.05
CA SER A 612 -18.11 12.87 -3.60
C SER A 612 -19.22 13.70 -2.92
N THR A 613 -19.68 14.78 -3.56
CA THR A 613 -20.82 15.61 -3.14
C THR A 613 -22.18 15.02 -3.56
N GLY A 614 -22.17 13.88 -4.24
CA GLY A 614 -23.34 13.21 -4.77
C GLY A 614 -23.87 13.75 -6.10
N ARG A 615 -23.07 14.57 -6.80
CA ARG A 615 -23.35 14.98 -8.18
C ARG A 615 -22.12 14.74 -9.06
N PRO A 616 -22.29 14.39 -10.35
CA PRO A 616 -21.17 14.23 -11.26
C PRO A 616 -20.32 15.49 -11.38
N LYS A 617 -19.01 15.33 -11.43
CA LYS A 617 -18.02 16.42 -11.60
C LYS A 617 -17.35 16.32 -12.96
N GLY A 618 -17.31 17.44 -13.69
CA GLY A 618 -16.70 17.52 -15.00
C GLY A 618 -15.21 17.86 -14.92
N THR A 619 -14.33 16.98 -15.39
CA THR A 619 -12.88 17.20 -15.41
C THR A 619 -12.46 17.81 -16.74
N LEU A 620 -11.77 18.96 -16.69
CA LEU A 620 -11.29 19.70 -17.87
C LEU A 620 -9.86 19.32 -18.25
N ILE A 621 -9.70 18.73 -19.44
CA ILE A 621 -8.41 18.25 -19.96
C ILE A 621 -7.89 19.15 -21.08
N THR A 622 -6.56 19.33 -21.13
CA THR A 622 -5.87 20.15 -22.12
C THR A 622 -5.48 19.35 -23.36
N HIS A 623 -5.24 20.05 -24.48
CA HIS A 623 -4.66 19.42 -25.67
C HIS A 623 -3.26 18.85 -25.42
N ARG A 624 -2.46 19.52 -24.57
CA ARG A 624 -1.12 19.08 -24.17
C ARG A 624 -1.18 17.72 -23.49
N GLY A 625 -2.01 17.56 -22.46
CA GLY A 625 -2.12 16.30 -21.73
C GLY A 625 -2.49 15.16 -22.66
N LEU A 626 -3.43 15.41 -23.57
CA LEU A 626 -3.91 14.42 -24.52
C LEU A 626 -2.83 13.99 -25.53
N ALA A 627 -2.15 14.96 -26.14
CA ALA A 627 -1.06 14.70 -27.07
C ALA A 627 0.12 14.00 -26.37
N ASN A 628 0.36 14.34 -25.10
CA ASN A 628 1.39 13.71 -24.28
C ASN A 628 1.15 12.22 -24.08
N VAL A 629 -0.05 11.82 -23.65
CA VAL A 629 -0.41 10.41 -23.45
C VAL A 629 -0.41 9.65 -24.77
N ALA A 630 -1.06 10.18 -25.80
CA ALA A 630 -1.16 9.51 -27.10
C ALA A 630 0.22 9.20 -27.70
N ALA A 631 1.15 10.14 -27.62
CA ALA A 631 2.48 9.95 -28.17
C ALA A 631 3.42 9.16 -27.26
N HIS A 632 3.22 9.14 -25.94
CA HIS A 632 3.92 8.18 -25.07
C HIS A 632 3.61 6.74 -25.47
N PHE A 633 2.33 6.39 -25.56
CA PHE A 633 1.94 5.01 -25.86
C PHE A 633 2.16 4.64 -27.32
N ALA A 634 2.11 5.59 -28.26
CA ALA A 634 2.56 5.35 -29.63
C ALA A 634 4.04 4.90 -29.67
N GLU A 635 4.89 5.50 -28.83
CA GLU A 635 6.30 5.13 -28.71
C GLU A 635 6.50 3.83 -27.92
N GLU A 636 5.88 3.70 -26.74
CA GLU A 636 6.05 2.55 -25.84
C GLU A 636 5.55 1.24 -26.47
N LEU A 637 4.42 1.28 -27.18
CA LEU A 637 3.85 0.13 -27.89
C LEU A 637 4.44 -0.04 -29.30
N ALA A 638 5.40 0.81 -29.69
CA ALA A 638 6.02 0.86 -31.01
C ALA A 638 4.97 0.83 -32.15
N VAL A 639 3.97 1.70 -32.06
CA VAL A 639 2.85 1.74 -32.99
C VAL A 639 3.28 2.28 -34.35
N THR A 640 2.89 1.59 -35.41
CA THR A 640 3.17 1.95 -36.80
C THR A 640 1.89 2.16 -37.61
N PRO A 641 1.94 2.79 -38.79
CA PRO A 641 0.77 2.88 -39.68
C PRO A 641 0.17 1.54 -40.15
N ALA A 642 0.91 0.43 -39.99
CA ALA A 642 0.43 -0.91 -40.29
C ALA A 642 -0.42 -1.51 -39.15
N ASP A 643 -0.34 -0.94 -37.94
CA ASP A 643 -1.06 -1.44 -36.78
C ASP A 643 -2.55 -1.12 -36.83
N ARG A 644 -3.32 -1.99 -36.18
CA ARG A 644 -4.77 -1.89 -36.04
C ARG A 644 -5.14 -1.94 -34.58
N MET A 645 -5.68 -0.84 -34.07
CA MET A 645 -6.19 -0.70 -32.71
C MET A 645 -7.67 -1.06 -32.70
N LEU A 646 -8.07 -1.98 -31.83
CA LEU A 646 -9.50 -2.25 -31.60
C LEU A 646 -10.10 -1.14 -30.74
N TRP A 647 -11.17 -0.51 -31.24
CA TRP A 647 -11.96 0.46 -30.51
C TRP A 647 -13.24 -0.21 -29.99
N ILE A 648 -13.25 -0.51 -28.68
CA ILE A 648 -14.40 -1.08 -27.98
C ILE A 648 -14.79 -0.31 -26.72
N THR A 649 -14.06 0.74 -26.35
CA THR A 649 -14.41 1.58 -25.19
C THR A 649 -15.46 2.64 -25.50
N THR A 650 -16.36 2.90 -24.54
CA THR A 650 -17.40 3.95 -24.64
C THR A 650 -16.75 5.33 -24.67
N PHE A 651 -17.25 6.21 -25.53
CA PHE A 651 -16.70 7.55 -25.73
C PHE A 651 -16.86 8.47 -24.50
N ALA A 652 -17.81 8.17 -23.61
CA ALA A 652 -17.99 8.91 -22.36
C ALA A 652 -17.00 8.50 -21.24
N PHE A 653 -16.12 7.54 -21.50
CA PHE A 653 -15.07 7.14 -20.57
C PHE A 653 -13.70 7.53 -21.12
N ASP A 654 -12.88 8.21 -20.31
CA ASP A 654 -11.58 8.76 -20.69
C ASP A 654 -10.60 7.71 -21.24
N MET A 655 -10.70 6.46 -20.77
CA MET A 655 -9.98 5.29 -21.29
C MET A 655 -10.12 5.12 -22.81
N CYS A 656 -11.26 5.53 -23.39
CA CYS A 656 -11.46 5.56 -24.85
C CYS A 656 -10.45 6.44 -25.57
N GLY A 657 -9.92 7.47 -24.90
CA GLY A 657 -8.96 8.39 -25.47
C GLY A 657 -7.69 7.69 -25.94
N LEU A 658 -7.24 6.61 -25.29
CA LEU A 658 -6.08 5.86 -25.80
C LEU A 658 -6.41 5.14 -27.13
N GLU A 659 -7.59 4.53 -27.22
CA GLU A 659 -8.06 3.82 -28.44
C GLU A 659 -8.28 4.78 -29.61
N LEU A 660 -8.59 6.04 -29.31
CA LEU A 660 -8.88 7.09 -30.30
C LEU A 660 -7.63 7.86 -30.72
N TYR A 661 -6.84 8.38 -29.78
CA TYR A 661 -5.82 9.39 -30.08
C TYR A 661 -4.44 8.81 -30.38
N MET A 662 -4.06 7.70 -29.75
CA MET A 662 -2.80 7.01 -30.06
C MET A 662 -2.72 6.62 -31.56
N PRO A 663 -3.71 5.94 -32.16
CA PRO A 663 -3.63 5.61 -33.59
C PRO A 663 -3.65 6.86 -34.48
N LEU A 664 -4.39 7.91 -34.13
CA LEU A 664 -4.40 9.18 -34.87
C LEU A 664 -3.02 9.87 -34.86
N VAL A 665 -2.30 9.81 -33.73
CA VAL A 665 -0.94 10.32 -33.64
C VAL A 665 0.03 9.46 -34.46
N ALA A 666 -0.06 8.13 -34.33
CA ALA A 666 0.85 7.19 -34.97
C ALA A 666 0.60 6.99 -36.48
N GLY A 667 -0.57 7.40 -36.99
CA GLY A 667 -0.99 7.08 -38.37
C GLY A 667 -1.57 5.68 -38.53
N ALA A 668 -1.87 4.99 -37.43
CA ALA A 668 -2.42 3.64 -37.40
C ALA A 668 -3.93 3.63 -37.64
N ARG A 669 -4.51 2.44 -37.80
CA ARG A 669 -5.94 2.27 -38.07
C ARG A 669 -6.71 1.97 -36.80
N MET A 670 -7.90 2.56 -36.67
CA MET A 670 -8.90 2.19 -35.68
C MET A 670 -9.92 1.26 -36.30
N VAL A 671 -10.18 0.13 -35.66
CA VAL A 671 -11.23 -0.82 -36.05
C VAL A 671 -12.33 -0.75 -35.02
N VAL A 672 -13.52 -0.31 -35.44
CA VAL A 672 -14.69 -0.20 -34.56
C VAL A 672 -15.26 -1.59 -34.29
N GLY A 673 -15.19 -2.03 -33.03
CA GLY A 673 -15.83 -3.26 -32.59
C GLY A 673 -17.32 -3.04 -32.27
N PRO A 674 -18.16 -4.09 -32.34
CA PRO A 674 -19.57 -3.97 -31.96
C PRO A 674 -19.70 -3.72 -30.45
N ASP A 675 -20.79 -3.05 -30.04
CA ASP A 675 -21.01 -2.64 -28.64
C ASP A 675 -20.94 -3.79 -27.64
N HIS A 676 -21.39 -4.99 -28.03
CA HIS A 676 -21.41 -6.18 -27.18
C HIS A 676 -20.06 -6.94 -27.13
N ALA A 677 -19.04 -6.57 -27.92
CA ALA A 677 -17.74 -7.25 -27.91
C ALA A 677 -17.00 -7.17 -26.56
N ARG A 678 -17.43 -6.28 -25.67
CA ARG A 678 -16.88 -6.11 -24.31
C ARG A 678 -17.39 -7.17 -23.32
N THR A 679 -18.48 -7.85 -23.68
CA THR A 679 -19.19 -8.82 -22.82
C THR A 679 -19.43 -10.15 -23.53
N ASP A 680 -19.12 -10.26 -24.82
CA ASP A 680 -19.31 -11.44 -25.65
C ASP A 680 -17.98 -11.80 -26.33
N GLY A 681 -17.32 -12.84 -25.81
CA GLY A 681 -16.01 -13.29 -26.29
C GLY A 681 -16.06 -13.86 -27.71
N ARG A 682 -17.19 -14.42 -28.15
CA ARG A 682 -17.36 -14.92 -29.53
C ARG A 682 -17.46 -13.78 -30.53
N ALA A 683 -18.21 -12.74 -30.17
CA ALA A 683 -18.27 -11.53 -30.99
C ALA A 683 -16.90 -10.87 -31.12
N LEU A 684 -16.14 -10.81 -30.03
CA LEU A 684 -14.76 -10.32 -30.04
C LEU A 684 -13.85 -11.20 -30.90
N ALA A 685 -13.91 -12.53 -30.75
CA ALA A 685 -13.17 -13.48 -31.58
C ALA A 685 -13.40 -13.25 -33.08
N ALA A 686 -14.65 -13.06 -33.50
CA ALA A 686 -14.99 -12.80 -34.90
C ALA A 686 -14.35 -11.51 -35.45
N VAL A 687 -14.25 -10.46 -34.62
CA VAL A 687 -13.55 -9.22 -35.00
C VAL A 687 -12.05 -9.45 -35.11
N LEU A 688 -11.45 -10.20 -34.18
CA LEU A 688 -10.02 -10.52 -34.19
C LEU A 688 -9.61 -11.34 -35.41
N ASP A 689 -10.46 -12.27 -35.83
CA ASP A 689 -10.26 -13.12 -37.01
C ASP A 689 -10.42 -12.33 -38.32
N ARG A 690 -11.35 -11.37 -38.38
CA ARG A 690 -11.62 -10.59 -39.59
C ARG A 690 -10.65 -9.42 -39.84
N HIS A 691 -10.21 -8.74 -38.78
CA HIS A 691 -9.56 -7.42 -38.91
C HIS A 691 -8.09 -7.37 -38.47
N GLU A 692 -7.41 -8.50 -38.22
CA GLU A 692 -5.97 -8.54 -37.89
C GLU A 692 -5.53 -7.53 -36.80
N ILE A 693 -6.33 -7.41 -35.74
CA ILE A 693 -6.09 -6.45 -34.65
C ILE A 693 -4.70 -6.62 -34.00
N GLY A 694 -3.86 -5.59 -33.97
CA GLY A 694 -2.52 -5.69 -33.35
C GLY A 694 -2.49 -5.32 -31.86
N ILE A 695 -3.46 -4.50 -31.43
CA ILE A 695 -3.46 -3.84 -30.12
C ILE A 695 -4.88 -3.83 -29.57
N LEU A 696 -5.02 -4.26 -28.30
CA LEU A 696 -6.30 -4.32 -27.60
C LEU A 696 -6.15 -3.68 -26.21
N GLN A 697 -7.16 -2.93 -25.81
CA GLN A 697 -7.29 -2.41 -24.45
C GLN A 697 -8.59 -2.91 -23.83
N ALA A 698 -8.52 -3.35 -22.59
CA ALA A 698 -9.71 -3.61 -21.80
C ALA A 698 -9.41 -3.52 -20.30
N THR A 699 -10.47 -3.44 -19.49
CA THR A 699 -10.33 -3.52 -18.03
C THR A 699 -10.18 -4.99 -17.59
N PRO A 700 -9.66 -5.25 -16.37
CA PRO A 700 -9.61 -6.59 -15.79
C PRO A 700 -10.93 -7.35 -15.85
N THR A 701 -12.05 -6.66 -15.61
CA THR A 701 -13.39 -7.23 -15.71
C THR A 701 -13.70 -7.70 -17.12
N THR A 702 -13.45 -6.88 -18.14
CA THR A 702 -13.66 -7.27 -19.53
C THR A 702 -12.75 -8.43 -19.93
N TRP A 703 -11.46 -8.40 -19.56
CA TRP A 703 -10.57 -9.52 -19.86
C TRP A 703 -11.10 -10.84 -19.29
N ARG A 704 -11.47 -10.90 -18.01
CA ARG A 704 -12.01 -12.13 -17.40
C ARG A 704 -13.27 -12.65 -18.10
N LEU A 705 -14.10 -11.74 -18.61
CA LEU A 705 -15.33 -12.08 -19.33
C LEU A 705 -15.07 -12.79 -20.66
N VAL A 706 -14.08 -12.33 -21.41
CA VAL A 706 -13.89 -12.74 -22.82
C VAL A 706 -12.69 -13.64 -23.05
N LEU A 707 -11.76 -13.72 -22.09
CA LEU A 707 -10.44 -14.32 -22.27
C LEU A 707 -10.51 -15.80 -22.65
N ASP A 708 -11.46 -16.56 -22.09
CA ASP A 708 -11.62 -17.99 -22.39
C ASP A 708 -11.94 -18.24 -23.88
N ASP A 709 -12.73 -17.36 -24.51
CA ASP A 709 -13.12 -17.49 -25.91
C ASP A 709 -12.03 -17.03 -26.89
N ILE A 710 -11.11 -16.16 -26.44
CA ILE A 710 -10.14 -15.48 -27.31
C ILE A 710 -8.68 -15.82 -27.02
N ALA A 711 -8.36 -16.63 -26.00
CA ALA A 711 -7.00 -16.89 -25.55
C ALA A 711 -6.04 -17.25 -26.70
N ASP A 712 -6.43 -18.20 -27.56
CA ASP A 712 -5.62 -18.65 -28.69
C ASP A 712 -5.41 -17.58 -29.77
N ARG A 713 -6.26 -16.54 -29.81
CA ARG A 713 -6.26 -15.48 -30.82
C ARG A 713 -5.41 -14.28 -30.42
N ILE A 714 -5.19 -14.07 -29.12
CA ILE A 714 -4.49 -12.89 -28.60
C ILE A 714 -3.01 -13.13 -28.30
N ALA A 715 -2.53 -14.37 -28.44
CA ALA A 715 -1.11 -14.69 -28.35
C ALA A 715 -0.27 -13.81 -29.30
N GLY A 716 0.84 -13.26 -28.80
CA GLY A 716 1.71 -12.35 -29.54
C GLY A 716 1.18 -10.92 -29.74
N ARG A 717 -0.07 -10.62 -29.38
CA ARG A 717 -0.65 -9.27 -29.47
C ARG A 717 -0.26 -8.40 -28.28
N ARG A 718 -0.31 -7.08 -28.48
CA ARG A 718 -0.15 -6.09 -27.40
C ARG A 718 -1.48 -5.93 -26.68
N VAL A 719 -1.49 -6.26 -25.39
CA VAL A 719 -2.67 -6.25 -24.53
C VAL A 719 -2.48 -5.23 -23.43
N ILE A 720 -3.39 -4.27 -23.37
CA ILE A 720 -3.42 -3.22 -22.36
C ILE A 720 -4.49 -3.57 -21.33
N CYS A 721 -4.10 -3.53 -20.05
CA CYS A 721 -4.95 -3.84 -18.91
C CYS A 721 -4.85 -2.71 -17.87
N GLY A 722 -5.98 -2.14 -17.47
CA GLY A 722 -5.99 -1.06 -16.48
C GLY A 722 -7.39 -0.58 -16.15
N GLY A 723 -7.48 0.45 -15.31
CA GLY A 723 -8.75 1.10 -14.95
C GLY A 723 -9.48 0.46 -13.77
N GLU A 724 -8.96 -0.67 -13.27
CA GLU A 724 -9.33 -1.35 -12.03
C GLU A 724 -8.04 -1.93 -11.42
N PRO A 725 -8.01 -2.28 -10.12
CA PRO A 725 -6.97 -3.16 -9.59
C PRO A 725 -6.87 -4.43 -10.44
N VAL A 726 -5.68 -4.73 -10.97
CA VAL A 726 -5.47 -5.90 -11.83
C VAL A 726 -5.06 -7.10 -10.96
N PRO A 727 -5.84 -8.20 -10.95
CA PRO A 727 -5.46 -9.39 -10.20
C PRO A 727 -4.17 -10.02 -10.75
N VAL A 728 -3.25 -10.40 -9.87
CA VAL A 728 -1.98 -11.07 -10.23
C VAL A 728 -2.22 -12.31 -11.10
N ALA A 729 -3.27 -13.09 -10.78
CA ALA A 729 -3.64 -14.28 -11.54
C ALA A 729 -4.05 -13.95 -12.99
N LEU A 730 -4.75 -12.83 -13.22
CA LEU A 730 -5.13 -12.38 -14.56
C LEU A 730 -3.91 -11.92 -15.35
N ALA A 731 -3.05 -11.11 -14.74
CA ALA A 731 -1.82 -10.64 -15.37
C ALA A 731 -0.91 -11.81 -15.76
N ARG A 732 -0.71 -12.78 -14.85
CA ARG A 732 0.02 -14.02 -15.13
C ARG A 732 -0.59 -14.79 -16.30
N ARG A 733 -1.91 -14.99 -16.29
CA ARG A 733 -2.60 -15.71 -17.37
C ARG A 733 -2.41 -15.05 -18.74
N LEU A 734 -2.47 -13.72 -18.83
CA LEU A 734 -2.23 -13.00 -20.08
C LEU A 734 -0.78 -13.16 -20.57
N VAL A 735 0.20 -13.15 -19.66
CA VAL A 735 1.60 -13.42 -19.99
C VAL A 735 1.80 -14.88 -20.44
N ASP A 736 1.18 -15.84 -19.77
CA ASP A 736 1.28 -17.27 -20.08
C ASP A 736 0.68 -17.62 -21.45
N ILE A 737 -0.35 -16.89 -21.89
CA ILE A 737 -0.91 -16.95 -23.26
C ILE A 737 0.11 -16.44 -24.31
N GLY A 738 1.13 -15.69 -23.88
CA GLY A 738 2.15 -15.10 -24.76
C GLY A 738 1.79 -13.70 -25.23
N CYS A 739 0.93 -12.97 -24.53
CA CYS A 739 0.64 -11.56 -24.82
C CYS A 739 1.79 -10.65 -24.36
N GLN A 740 1.97 -9.53 -25.04
CA GLN A 740 2.78 -8.41 -24.52
C GLN A 740 1.87 -7.55 -23.64
N VAL A 741 1.94 -7.73 -22.32
CA VAL A 741 0.99 -7.12 -21.39
C VAL A 741 1.50 -5.77 -20.88
N HIS A 742 0.67 -4.74 -21.01
CA HIS A 742 0.91 -3.40 -20.49
C HIS A 742 -0.12 -3.12 -19.40
N HIS A 743 0.34 -3.02 -18.16
CA HIS A 743 -0.47 -2.65 -17.00
C HIS A 743 -0.41 -1.14 -16.79
N LEU A 744 -1.55 -0.46 -16.99
CA LEU A 744 -1.63 1.00 -16.96
C LEU A 744 -2.44 1.50 -15.76
N TYR A 745 -2.00 2.63 -15.22
CA TYR A 745 -2.71 3.34 -14.16
C TYR A 745 -2.74 4.85 -14.42
N GLY A 746 -3.90 5.45 -14.15
CA GLY A 746 -4.12 6.87 -14.21
C GLY A 746 -5.54 7.22 -13.75
N PRO A 747 -5.73 8.32 -13.01
CA PRO A 747 -7.01 8.96 -12.84
C PRO A 747 -7.33 9.92 -14.01
N THR A 748 -8.62 10.23 -14.18
CA THR A 748 -9.09 11.18 -15.21
C THR A 748 -8.44 12.55 -15.06
N GLU A 749 -8.21 13.01 -13.84
CA GLU A 749 -7.60 14.31 -13.51
C GLU A 749 -6.14 14.43 -13.93
N THR A 750 -5.49 13.34 -14.37
CA THR A 750 -4.14 13.37 -14.94
C THR A 750 -4.08 12.82 -16.36
N THR A 751 -5.21 12.94 -17.07
CA THR A 751 -5.41 12.58 -18.47
C THR A 751 -5.18 11.09 -18.72
N ILE A 752 -6.22 10.27 -18.53
CA ILE A 752 -6.29 8.86 -18.95
C ILE A 752 -5.30 7.94 -18.19
N TRP A 753 -4.01 8.01 -18.49
CA TRP A 753 -2.96 7.14 -17.97
C TRP A 753 -1.74 7.97 -17.58
N SER A 754 -1.13 7.66 -16.44
CA SER A 754 0.00 8.42 -15.87
C SER A 754 1.20 7.54 -15.55
N THR A 755 1.00 6.23 -15.38
CA THR A 755 2.08 5.25 -15.21
C THR A 755 1.85 4.02 -16.08
N SER A 756 2.94 3.35 -16.43
CA SER A 756 2.92 2.13 -17.24
C SER A 756 3.92 1.11 -16.72
N SER A 757 3.49 -0.16 -16.68
CA SER A 757 4.33 -1.33 -16.44
C SER A 757 4.22 -2.31 -17.59
N ARG A 758 5.35 -2.70 -18.18
CA ARG A 758 5.41 -3.74 -19.22
C ARG A 758 5.77 -5.08 -18.59
N LEU A 759 4.85 -6.04 -18.64
CA LEU A 759 5.09 -7.38 -18.15
C LEU A 759 5.62 -8.25 -19.29
N VAL A 760 6.89 -8.65 -19.16
CA VAL A 760 7.57 -9.59 -20.07
C VAL A 760 7.64 -11.01 -19.50
N GLU A 761 7.49 -11.14 -18.19
CA GLU A 761 7.51 -12.38 -17.43
C GLU A 761 6.32 -12.40 -16.47
N ALA A 762 5.97 -13.60 -15.99
CA ALA A 762 4.89 -13.76 -15.03
C ALA A 762 5.19 -12.94 -13.76
N PRO A 763 4.23 -12.14 -13.26
CA PRO A 763 4.46 -11.31 -12.09
C PRO A 763 4.65 -12.15 -10.83
N GLY A 764 5.33 -11.56 -9.84
CA GLY A 764 5.49 -12.10 -8.49
C GLY A 764 4.19 -12.09 -7.67
N PRO A 765 4.26 -12.13 -6.33
CA PRO A 765 3.07 -12.19 -5.48
C PRO A 765 2.26 -10.88 -5.45
N THR A 766 2.86 -9.75 -5.84
CA THR A 766 2.21 -8.45 -5.94
C THR A 766 2.52 -7.79 -7.27
N LEU A 767 1.63 -6.89 -7.73
CA LEU A 767 1.74 -6.22 -9.03
C LEU A 767 2.00 -4.72 -8.84
N ASP A 768 3.03 -4.18 -9.49
CA ASP A 768 3.24 -2.73 -9.58
C ASP A 768 2.41 -2.12 -10.71
N VAL A 769 2.22 -0.81 -10.64
CA VAL A 769 1.68 0.04 -11.72
C VAL A 769 2.79 0.72 -12.51
N GLY A 770 4.03 0.24 -12.37
CA GLY A 770 5.18 0.66 -13.16
C GLY A 770 5.67 2.06 -12.82
N ARG A 771 6.13 2.78 -13.84
CA ARG A 771 6.81 4.08 -13.70
C ARG A 771 6.03 5.19 -14.42
N PRO A 772 6.26 6.48 -14.06
CA PRO A 772 5.58 7.60 -14.70
C PRO A 772 5.85 7.66 -16.21
N ILE A 773 4.82 8.01 -16.98
CA ILE A 773 4.95 8.21 -18.43
C ILE A 773 5.72 9.50 -18.74
N ARG A 774 5.98 9.75 -20.03
CA ARG A 774 6.69 10.96 -20.47
C ARG A 774 6.03 12.24 -19.91
N ASN A 775 6.85 13.23 -19.56
CA ASN A 775 6.43 14.51 -18.97
C ASN A 775 5.52 14.40 -17.74
N THR A 776 5.58 13.28 -17.02
CA THR A 776 4.82 13.03 -15.80
C THR A 776 5.79 12.77 -14.66
N ARG A 777 5.54 13.39 -13.51
CA ARG A 777 6.25 13.13 -12.26
C ARG A 777 5.28 12.57 -11.25
N VAL A 778 5.74 11.65 -10.43
CA VAL A 778 5.00 11.08 -9.32
C VAL A 778 5.80 11.27 -8.04
N PHE A 779 5.11 11.52 -6.94
CA PHE A 779 5.68 11.55 -5.61
C PHE A 779 4.65 11.06 -4.60
N ILE A 780 5.13 10.56 -3.47
CA ILE A 780 4.30 9.96 -2.42
C ILE A 780 4.47 10.81 -1.19
N THR A 781 3.36 11.21 -0.56
CA THR A 781 3.39 12.18 0.53
C THR A 781 2.79 11.64 1.82
N ALA A 782 3.31 12.08 2.95
CA ALA A 782 2.63 11.97 4.23
C ALA A 782 1.42 12.94 4.27
N PRO A 783 0.47 12.78 5.21
CA PRO A 783 -0.67 13.68 5.35
C PRO A 783 -0.31 15.17 5.55
N ASP A 784 0.92 15.46 6.01
CA ASP A 784 1.47 16.80 6.17
C ASP A 784 2.17 17.35 4.91
N GLY A 785 2.12 16.62 3.79
CA GLY A 785 2.65 17.02 2.48
C GLY A 785 4.12 16.67 2.23
N ARG A 786 4.83 16.08 3.20
CA ARG A 786 6.25 15.71 3.03
C ARG A 786 6.41 14.50 2.11
N GLU A 787 7.37 14.56 1.18
CA GLU A 787 7.69 13.42 0.30
C GLU A 787 8.32 12.25 1.09
N LEU A 788 7.83 11.05 0.83
CA LEU A 788 8.19 9.81 1.53
C LEU A 788 9.22 8.98 0.74
N PRO A 789 10.14 8.29 1.45
CA PRO A 789 11.16 7.47 0.81
C PRO A 789 10.62 6.12 0.34
N ILE A 790 11.48 5.33 -0.32
CA ILE A 790 11.17 3.98 -0.80
C ILE A 790 10.63 3.09 0.33
N GLY A 791 9.57 2.35 0.02
CA GLY A 791 8.94 1.37 0.92
C GLY A 791 7.89 1.96 1.85
N VAL A 792 7.88 3.28 2.09
CA VAL A 792 6.93 3.93 3.00
C VAL A 792 5.63 4.24 2.26
N ARG A 793 4.51 3.94 2.91
CA ARG A 793 3.16 4.16 2.42
C ARG A 793 2.73 5.62 2.58
N GLY A 794 2.11 6.19 1.56
CA GLY A 794 1.49 7.52 1.62
C GLY A 794 0.60 7.87 0.43
N ASP A 795 0.12 9.11 0.43
CA ASP A 795 -0.77 9.65 -0.60
C ASP A 795 -0.03 9.80 -1.93
N LEU A 796 -0.59 9.22 -2.99
CA LEU A 796 -0.07 9.35 -4.34
C LEU A 796 -0.42 10.71 -4.95
N CYS A 797 0.60 11.43 -5.39
CA CYS A 797 0.49 12.71 -6.07
C CYS A 797 1.12 12.63 -7.47
N ILE A 798 0.48 13.25 -8.46
CA ILE A 798 0.90 13.21 -9.85
C ILE A 798 1.01 14.64 -10.40
N ALA A 799 2.15 14.97 -11.01
CA ALA A 799 2.46 16.27 -11.60
C ALA A 799 2.86 16.15 -13.07
N GLY A 800 2.87 17.28 -13.79
CA GLY A 800 3.37 17.38 -15.16
C GLY A 800 2.29 17.59 -16.21
N SER A 801 2.63 17.33 -17.48
CA SER A 801 1.82 17.75 -18.64
C SER A 801 0.43 17.12 -18.72
N GLY A 802 0.20 16.00 -18.02
CA GLY A 802 -1.09 15.31 -17.97
C GLY A 802 -2.09 15.91 -16.96
N VAL A 803 -1.66 16.78 -16.05
CA VAL A 803 -2.54 17.34 -15.00
C VAL A 803 -3.66 18.18 -15.63
N ALA A 804 -4.89 17.90 -15.21
CA ALA A 804 -6.09 18.61 -15.64
C ALA A 804 -6.09 20.08 -15.20
N ILE A 805 -6.89 20.91 -15.87
CA ILE A 805 -7.12 22.30 -15.44
C ILE A 805 -7.83 22.33 -14.07
N GLY A 806 -8.69 21.35 -13.81
CA GLY A 806 -9.50 21.26 -12.60
C GLY A 806 -10.91 20.74 -12.89
N TYR A 807 -11.80 20.93 -11.92
CA TYR A 807 -13.22 20.58 -12.05
C TYR A 807 -14.04 21.79 -12.52
N HIS A 808 -14.81 21.61 -13.59
CA HIS A 808 -15.67 22.64 -14.17
C HIS A 808 -16.68 23.16 -13.15
N ASN A 809 -16.80 24.48 -13.04
CA ASN A 809 -17.68 25.18 -12.11
C ASN A 809 -17.54 24.77 -10.63
N GLN A 810 -16.40 24.21 -10.23
CA GLN A 810 -16.15 23.73 -8.86
C GLN A 810 -14.76 24.17 -8.34
N PRO A 811 -14.56 25.48 -8.07
CA PRO A 811 -13.26 26.01 -7.66
C PRO A 811 -12.80 25.50 -6.28
N GLU A 812 -13.72 25.32 -5.34
CA GLU A 812 -13.39 24.79 -3.99
C GLU A 812 -12.90 23.35 -4.06
N LEU A 813 -13.61 22.49 -4.80
CA LEU A 813 -13.19 21.10 -5.01
C LEU A 813 -11.85 21.04 -5.75
N THR A 814 -11.66 21.91 -6.74
CA THR A 814 -10.39 22.03 -7.48
C THR A 814 -9.24 22.40 -6.53
N ALA A 815 -9.41 23.42 -5.69
CA ALA A 815 -8.39 23.84 -4.73
C ALA A 815 -8.05 22.75 -3.69
N SER A 816 -9.00 21.86 -3.38
CA SER A 816 -8.77 20.75 -2.43
C SER A 816 -7.98 19.57 -3.05
N ALA A 817 -8.12 19.35 -4.36
CA ALA A 817 -7.56 18.19 -5.06
C ALA A 817 -6.31 18.52 -5.90
N PHE A 818 -6.16 19.78 -6.32
CA PHE A 818 -5.03 20.27 -7.11
C PHE A 818 -4.20 21.25 -6.28
N GLY A 819 -2.90 21.04 -6.25
CA GLY A 819 -1.96 21.87 -5.49
C GLY A 819 -0.74 22.27 -6.31
N GLU A 820 0.14 23.06 -5.70
CA GLU A 820 1.42 23.48 -6.29
C GLU A 820 2.57 22.90 -5.46
N HIS A 821 3.50 22.18 -6.09
CA HIS A 821 4.70 21.65 -5.45
C HIS A 821 5.92 22.49 -5.83
N PRO A 822 6.76 22.95 -4.88
CA PRO A 822 7.88 23.85 -5.18
C PRO A 822 8.85 23.34 -6.24
N ALA A 823 9.05 22.02 -6.33
CA ALA A 823 9.97 21.39 -7.28
C ALA A 823 9.28 20.81 -8.52
N HIS A 824 7.98 20.47 -8.45
CA HIS A 824 7.30 19.72 -9.51
C HIS A 824 6.20 20.54 -10.22
N GLY A 825 5.85 21.72 -9.71
CA GLY A 825 4.76 22.55 -10.21
C GLY A 825 3.38 22.03 -9.82
N ALA A 826 2.37 22.34 -10.63
CA ALA A 826 1.00 21.89 -10.44
C ALA A 826 0.91 20.35 -10.36
N TYR A 827 0.17 19.86 -9.38
CA TYR A 827 -0.05 18.43 -9.15
C TYR A 827 -1.48 18.13 -8.72
N TYR A 828 -1.89 16.88 -8.92
CA TYR A 828 -3.17 16.33 -8.48
C TYR A 828 -2.95 15.28 -7.37
N ARG A 829 -3.74 15.38 -6.30
CA ARG A 829 -3.82 14.39 -5.21
C ARG A 829 -4.81 13.31 -5.57
N THR A 830 -4.37 12.07 -5.76
CA THR A 830 -5.26 11.05 -6.36
C THR A 830 -6.26 10.44 -5.39
N GLY A 831 -5.99 10.54 -4.08
CA GLY A 831 -6.71 9.81 -3.03
C GLY A 831 -6.34 8.32 -2.96
N ASP A 832 -5.42 7.86 -3.82
CA ASP A 832 -4.87 6.51 -3.76
C ASP A 832 -3.67 6.47 -2.83
N MET A 833 -3.58 5.38 -2.09
CA MET A 833 -2.45 5.07 -1.22
C MET A 833 -1.44 4.25 -2.02
N ALA A 834 -0.17 4.66 -1.99
CA ALA A 834 0.90 4.00 -2.74
C ALA A 834 2.21 3.94 -1.95
N ARG A 835 3.17 3.18 -2.48
CA ARG A 835 4.58 3.25 -2.06
C ARG A 835 5.51 3.04 -3.25
N TRP A 836 6.72 3.58 -3.15
CA TRP A 836 7.80 3.27 -4.10
C TRP A 836 8.40 1.90 -3.79
N ARG A 837 8.64 1.12 -4.84
CA ARG A 837 9.48 -0.07 -4.80
C ARG A 837 10.94 0.29 -5.04
N ARG A 838 11.85 -0.62 -4.69
CA ARG A 838 13.30 -0.41 -4.79
C ARG A 838 13.82 -0.30 -6.22
N ASP A 839 13.10 -0.88 -7.17
CA ASP A 839 13.36 -0.73 -8.59
C ASP A 839 12.79 0.58 -9.16
N GLY A 840 12.22 1.45 -8.33
CA GLY A 840 11.61 2.70 -8.76
C GLY A 840 10.26 2.52 -9.46
N SER A 841 9.63 1.35 -9.38
CA SER A 841 8.21 1.18 -9.75
C SER A 841 7.28 1.55 -8.58
N LEU A 842 6.00 1.77 -8.88
CA LEU A 842 4.98 2.15 -7.90
C LEU A 842 4.08 0.98 -7.57
N GLU A 843 3.77 0.79 -6.30
CA GLU A 843 2.78 -0.17 -5.83
C GLU A 843 1.59 0.55 -5.24
N LEU A 844 0.38 0.24 -5.72
CA LEU A 844 -0.86 0.74 -5.13
C LEU A 844 -1.30 -0.15 -3.98
N LEU A 845 -1.73 0.49 -2.89
CA LEU A 845 -2.10 -0.16 -1.62
C LEU A 845 -3.59 0.00 -1.29
N GLY A 846 -4.34 0.75 -2.10
CA GLY A 846 -5.76 1.02 -1.90
C GLY A 846 -6.09 2.50 -2.02
N ARG A 847 -7.22 2.92 -1.45
CA ARG A 847 -7.65 4.32 -1.39
C ARG A 847 -7.83 4.78 0.03
N VAL A 848 -7.59 6.07 0.26
CA VAL A 848 -7.82 6.74 1.55
C VAL A 848 -9.28 7.11 1.74
N ASP A 849 -9.96 7.41 0.62
CA ASP A 849 -11.37 7.73 0.58
C ASP A 849 -12.25 6.49 0.33
N ARG A 850 -13.56 6.70 0.29
CA ARG A 850 -14.58 5.66 0.03
C ARG A 850 -14.91 5.54 -1.46
N GLN A 851 -14.05 6.04 -2.33
CA GLN A 851 -14.19 5.85 -3.75
C GLN A 851 -13.69 4.46 -4.14
N ILE A 852 -14.34 3.87 -5.13
CA ILE A 852 -13.95 2.54 -5.64
C ILE A 852 -13.84 2.58 -7.16
N LYS A 853 -13.09 1.62 -7.70
CA LYS A 853 -13.13 1.26 -9.12
C LYS A 853 -13.82 -0.09 -9.23
N LEU A 854 -15.05 -0.11 -9.74
CA LEU A 854 -15.83 -1.32 -9.91
C LEU A 854 -16.14 -1.51 -11.40
N ARG A 855 -15.65 -2.60 -11.99
CA ARG A 855 -15.86 -2.92 -13.42
C ARG A 855 -15.47 -1.75 -14.35
N GLY A 856 -14.39 -1.05 -14.00
CA GLY A 856 -13.80 0.02 -14.80
C GLY A 856 -14.43 1.37 -14.56
N ASN A 857 -15.50 1.42 -13.77
CA ASN A 857 -16.20 2.65 -13.45
C ASN A 857 -15.70 3.15 -12.11
N ARG A 858 -15.34 4.44 -12.09
CA ARG A 858 -15.02 5.15 -10.85
C ARG A 858 -16.32 5.54 -10.17
N ILE A 859 -16.59 4.97 -9.00
CA ILE A 859 -17.86 5.15 -8.27
C ILE A 859 -17.55 5.74 -6.90
N GLU A 860 -18.22 6.84 -6.59
CA GLU A 860 -18.21 7.44 -5.27
C GLU A 860 -19.36 6.83 -4.47
N LEU A 861 -19.05 6.05 -3.42
CA LEU A 861 -20.11 5.41 -2.61
C LEU A 861 -21.04 6.45 -1.98
N ALA A 862 -20.51 7.64 -1.67
CA ALA A 862 -21.29 8.77 -1.18
C ALA A 862 -22.31 9.32 -2.22
N GLU A 863 -22.06 9.20 -3.53
CA GLU A 863 -23.04 9.58 -4.56
C GLU A 863 -24.24 8.67 -4.55
N VAL A 864 -23.98 7.37 -4.39
CA VAL A 864 -25.04 6.37 -4.27
C VAL A 864 -25.84 6.60 -2.98
N GLU A 865 -25.15 6.83 -1.85
CA GLU A 865 -25.80 7.17 -0.57
C GLU A 865 -26.68 8.42 -0.68
N ALA A 866 -26.17 9.49 -1.30
CA ALA A 866 -26.90 10.73 -1.49
C ALA A 866 -28.16 10.55 -2.34
N VAL A 867 -28.08 9.79 -3.43
CA VAL A 867 -29.26 9.47 -4.26
C VAL A 867 -30.30 8.68 -3.46
N LEU A 868 -29.88 7.67 -2.69
CA LEU A 868 -30.81 6.88 -1.87
C LEU A 868 -31.52 7.73 -0.82
N LEU A 869 -30.82 8.71 -0.21
CA LEU A 869 -31.39 9.66 0.75
C LEU A 869 -32.44 10.60 0.16
N THR A 870 -32.55 10.71 -1.18
CA THR A 870 -33.63 11.48 -1.81
C THR A 870 -34.96 10.71 -1.90
N HIS A 871 -34.98 9.41 -1.60
CA HIS A 871 -36.19 8.62 -1.57
C HIS A 871 -37.00 8.91 -0.29
N PRO A 872 -38.33 9.18 -0.35
CA PRO A 872 -39.13 9.60 0.81
C PRO A 872 -39.09 8.63 2.01
N ASP A 873 -38.98 7.33 1.74
CA ASP A 873 -39.00 6.29 2.77
C ASP A 873 -37.65 6.07 3.45
N VAL A 874 -36.54 6.64 2.95
CA VAL A 874 -35.17 6.39 3.44
C VAL A 874 -34.73 7.49 4.41
N THR A 875 -34.39 7.11 5.64
CA THR A 875 -33.92 8.05 6.68
C THR A 875 -32.41 8.08 6.83
N ALA A 876 -31.73 6.98 6.47
CA ALA A 876 -30.28 6.88 6.40
C ALA A 876 -29.87 5.86 5.34
N ALA A 877 -28.71 6.05 4.70
CA ALA A 877 -28.16 5.12 3.72
C ALA A 877 -26.64 5.00 3.89
N ALA A 878 -26.13 3.78 3.74
CA ALA A 878 -24.71 3.46 3.72
C ALA A 878 -24.44 2.40 2.64
N VAL A 879 -23.48 2.63 1.77
CA VAL A 879 -23.16 1.71 0.67
C VAL A 879 -21.75 1.16 0.87
N VAL A 880 -21.60 -0.15 0.74
CA VAL A 880 -20.31 -0.85 0.82
C VAL A 880 -20.13 -1.77 -0.37
N VAL A 881 -18.89 -2.23 -0.59
CA VAL A 881 -18.62 -3.32 -1.52
C VAL A 881 -18.50 -4.62 -0.73
N SER A 882 -19.22 -5.65 -1.16
CA SER A 882 -19.01 -7.03 -0.74
C SER A 882 -18.19 -7.79 -1.79
N GLY A 883 -17.26 -8.63 -1.33
CA GLY A 883 -16.27 -9.28 -2.20
C GLY A 883 -15.16 -8.33 -2.65
N ASP A 884 -14.27 -8.82 -3.50
CA ASP A 884 -13.11 -8.03 -3.95
C ASP A 884 -13.50 -7.16 -5.17
N PRO A 885 -13.37 -5.82 -5.10
CA PRO A 885 -13.72 -4.90 -6.20
C PRO A 885 -13.04 -5.24 -7.54
N GLY A 886 -11.83 -5.79 -7.52
CA GLY A 886 -11.07 -6.18 -8.71
C GLY A 886 -11.47 -7.54 -9.29
N SER A 887 -12.26 -8.32 -8.56
CA SER A 887 -12.73 -9.62 -8.99
C SER A 887 -14.27 -9.72 -8.98
N ASP A 888 -14.90 -9.99 -7.84
CA ASP A 888 -16.32 -10.35 -7.74
C ASP A 888 -17.16 -9.34 -6.95
N GLY A 889 -16.66 -8.11 -6.79
CA GLY A 889 -17.28 -7.02 -6.03
C GLY A 889 -18.74 -6.71 -6.40
N LEU A 890 -19.57 -6.49 -5.38
CA LEU A 890 -20.97 -6.07 -5.46
C LEU A 890 -21.22 -4.87 -4.54
N LEU A 891 -21.91 -3.85 -5.05
CA LEU A 891 -22.45 -2.75 -4.25
C LEU A 891 -23.65 -3.25 -3.45
N VAL A 892 -23.55 -3.14 -2.12
CA VAL A 892 -24.61 -3.47 -1.18
C VAL A 892 -25.01 -2.18 -0.46
N ALA A 893 -26.28 -1.79 -0.61
CA ALA A 893 -26.85 -0.63 0.05
C ALA A 893 -27.59 -1.04 1.33
N PHE A 894 -27.12 -0.52 2.46
CA PHE A 894 -27.79 -0.61 3.74
C PHE A 894 -28.63 0.65 3.94
N VAL A 895 -29.91 0.48 4.24
CA VAL A 895 -30.85 1.60 4.39
C VAL A 895 -31.65 1.47 5.68
N GLU A 896 -31.91 2.61 6.32
CA GLU A 896 -32.94 2.75 7.35
C GLU A 896 -34.21 3.28 6.70
N THR A 897 -35.36 2.71 7.05
CA THR A 897 -36.67 3.14 6.53
C THR A 897 -37.61 3.53 7.67
N ALA A 898 -38.46 4.52 7.44
CA ALA A 898 -39.33 5.09 8.48
C ALA A 898 -40.32 4.09 9.10
N ASP A 899 -40.69 3.04 8.36
CA ASP A 899 -41.63 1.99 8.78
C ASP A 899 -40.97 0.61 8.97
N GLY A 900 -39.65 0.52 8.80
CA GLY A 900 -38.90 -0.75 8.80
C GLY A 900 -39.21 -1.66 7.60
N THR A 901 -39.97 -1.18 6.61
CA THR A 901 -40.39 -1.95 5.43
C THR A 901 -40.00 -1.26 4.11
N GLY A 902 -38.75 -1.41 3.71
CA GLY A 902 -38.28 -1.03 2.37
C GLY A 902 -38.34 -2.20 1.38
N ALA A 903 -39.16 -2.09 0.33
CA ALA A 903 -39.08 -3.04 -0.78
C ALA A 903 -37.83 -2.73 -1.63
N ALA A 904 -36.87 -3.67 -1.69
CA ALA A 904 -35.64 -3.56 -2.47
C ALA A 904 -35.90 -3.09 -3.93
N ASP A 905 -36.99 -3.55 -4.53
CA ASP A 905 -37.40 -3.16 -5.89
C ASP A 905 -37.65 -1.65 -6.04
N ARG A 906 -38.28 -1.00 -5.04
CA ARG A 906 -38.57 0.46 -5.10
C ARG A 906 -37.29 1.29 -5.00
N LEU A 907 -36.39 0.89 -4.10
CA LEU A 907 -35.11 1.57 -3.90
C LEU A 907 -34.18 1.40 -5.10
N TRP A 908 -34.17 0.20 -5.69
CA TRP A 908 -33.45 -0.06 -6.93
C TRP A 908 -33.97 0.80 -8.09
N GLU A 909 -35.30 0.89 -8.26
CA GLU A 909 -35.91 1.70 -9.32
C GLU A 909 -35.59 3.19 -9.17
N HIS A 910 -35.65 3.71 -7.93
CA HIS A 910 -35.24 5.07 -7.60
C HIS A 910 -33.77 5.33 -7.91
N ALA A 911 -32.87 4.45 -7.46
CA ALA A 911 -31.43 4.55 -7.72
C ALA A 911 -31.14 4.54 -9.23
N ARG A 912 -31.77 3.63 -9.99
CA ARG A 912 -31.60 3.50 -11.45
C ARG A 912 -32.07 4.73 -12.22
N SER A 913 -33.07 5.45 -11.73
CA SER A 913 -33.57 6.65 -12.41
C SER A 913 -32.56 7.81 -12.42
N GLN A 914 -31.65 7.85 -11.43
CA GLN A 914 -30.70 8.96 -11.22
C GLN A 914 -29.23 8.55 -11.42
N LEU A 915 -28.87 7.29 -11.16
CA LEU A 915 -27.51 6.79 -11.23
C LEU A 915 -27.22 6.05 -12.55
N PRO A 916 -25.97 6.10 -13.04
CA PRO A 916 -25.55 5.21 -14.13
C PRO A 916 -25.63 3.75 -13.66
N HIS A 917 -25.92 2.84 -14.60
CA HIS A 917 -26.09 1.41 -14.31
C HIS A 917 -24.96 0.78 -13.49
N SER A 918 -23.72 1.24 -13.65
CA SER A 918 -22.56 0.75 -12.89
C SER A 918 -22.59 1.13 -11.41
N ALA A 919 -23.28 2.21 -11.04
CA ALA A 919 -23.36 2.73 -9.67
C ALA A 919 -24.64 2.34 -8.92
N VAL A 920 -25.59 1.66 -9.57
CA VAL A 920 -26.81 1.14 -8.93
C VAL A 920 -26.45 -0.07 -8.04
N PRO A 921 -26.79 -0.07 -6.73
CA PRO A 921 -26.56 -1.22 -5.85
C PRO A 921 -27.21 -2.50 -6.35
N GLN A 922 -26.55 -3.63 -6.12
CA GLN A 922 -27.02 -4.97 -6.51
C GLN A 922 -27.78 -5.69 -5.39
N ASP A 923 -27.65 -5.23 -4.15
CA ASP A 923 -28.42 -5.72 -3.02
C ASP A 923 -28.83 -4.54 -2.12
N PHE A 924 -30.02 -4.64 -1.53
CA PHE A 924 -30.59 -3.65 -0.63
C PHE A 924 -30.98 -4.33 0.67
N VAL A 925 -30.32 -3.91 1.76
CA VAL A 925 -30.53 -4.46 3.10
C VAL A 925 -31.16 -3.39 3.97
N VAL A 926 -32.40 -3.64 4.40
CA VAL A 926 -33.09 -2.77 5.36
C VAL A 926 -32.64 -3.13 6.77
N LEU A 927 -32.19 -2.15 7.52
CA LEU A 927 -31.82 -2.28 8.93
C LEU A 927 -32.69 -1.35 9.78
N ASP A 928 -32.94 -1.76 11.03
CA ASP A 928 -33.61 -0.91 12.02
C ASP A 928 -32.76 0.34 12.34
N ALA A 929 -31.44 0.18 12.36
CA ALA A 929 -30.46 1.26 12.49
C ALA A 929 -29.11 0.85 11.91
N LEU A 930 -28.40 1.79 11.27
CA LEU A 930 -27.03 1.61 10.82
C LEU A 930 -26.10 1.48 12.04
N PRO A 931 -25.17 0.49 12.03
CA PRO A 931 -24.21 0.31 13.11
C PRO A 931 -23.29 1.53 13.23
N ARG A 932 -22.95 1.91 14.47
CA ARG A 932 -22.09 3.05 14.77
C ARG A 932 -20.84 2.62 15.53
N ASN A 933 -19.72 3.24 15.23
CA ASN A 933 -18.46 3.03 15.96
C ASN A 933 -18.42 3.84 17.27
N ALA A 934 -17.33 3.71 18.04
CA ALA A 934 -17.13 4.42 19.31
C ALA A 934 -17.25 5.96 19.21
N ASN A 935 -17.05 6.51 18.01
CA ASN A 935 -17.17 7.95 17.71
C ASN A 935 -18.56 8.34 17.17
N GLN A 936 -19.57 7.47 17.30
CA GLN A 936 -20.95 7.69 16.83
C GLN A 936 -21.10 7.88 15.31
N LYS A 937 -20.09 7.53 14.51
CA LYS A 937 -20.13 7.52 13.04
C LYS A 937 -20.54 6.14 12.53
N VAL A 938 -21.11 6.06 11.33
CA VAL A 938 -21.45 4.78 10.66
C VAL A 938 -20.22 3.88 10.60
N ASP A 939 -20.38 2.62 11.02
CA ASP A 939 -19.34 1.60 11.05
C ASP A 939 -19.34 0.81 9.73
N TYR A 940 -18.71 1.39 8.70
CA TYR A 940 -18.59 0.76 7.39
C TYR A 940 -17.85 -0.60 7.41
N PRO A 941 -16.78 -0.80 8.19
CA PRO A 941 -16.17 -2.13 8.35
C PRO A 941 -17.15 -3.18 8.87
N ALA A 942 -18.03 -2.83 9.83
CA ALA A 942 -19.07 -3.75 10.29
C ALA A 942 -20.07 -4.08 9.17
N LEU A 943 -20.53 -3.08 8.43
CA LEU A 943 -21.44 -3.27 7.28
C LEU A 943 -20.83 -4.14 6.18
N ALA A 944 -19.54 -3.95 5.85
CA ALA A 944 -18.83 -4.76 4.86
C ALA A 944 -18.77 -6.24 5.27
N ARG A 945 -18.44 -6.53 6.54
CA ARG A 945 -18.49 -7.91 7.07
C ARG A 945 -19.89 -8.51 6.98
N THR A 946 -20.92 -7.75 7.36
CA THR A 946 -22.31 -8.20 7.22
C THR A 946 -22.65 -8.53 5.76
N ALA A 947 -22.19 -7.72 4.81
CA ALA A 947 -22.39 -7.97 3.40
C ALA A 947 -21.70 -9.26 2.92
N ASP A 948 -20.45 -9.49 3.35
CA ASP A 948 -19.69 -10.70 3.02
C ASP A 948 -20.24 -11.98 3.68
N GLU A 949 -20.68 -11.90 4.94
CA GLU A 949 -21.33 -13.00 5.64
C GLU A 949 -22.63 -13.41 4.93
N ARG A 950 -23.44 -12.42 4.53
CA ARG A 950 -24.67 -12.67 3.76
C ARG A 950 -24.34 -13.34 2.43
N ARG A 951 -23.34 -12.85 1.70
CA ARG A 951 -22.86 -13.44 0.45
C ARG A 951 -22.44 -14.91 0.63
N ALA A 952 -21.70 -15.22 1.70
CA ALA A 952 -21.26 -16.58 2.01
C ALA A 952 -22.44 -17.52 2.34
N THR A 953 -23.45 -17.02 3.07
CA THR A 953 -24.66 -17.81 3.39
C THR A 953 -25.58 -18.07 2.19
N THR A 954 -25.59 -17.21 1.18
CA THR A 954 -26.33 -17.44 -0.07
C THR A 954 -25.60 -18.33 -1.08
N GLY A 955 -24.29 -18.57 -0.90
CA GLY A 955 -23.44 -19.40 -1.78
C GLY A 955 -23.27 -20.86 -1.35
N GLY A 956 -23.92 -21.31 -0.27
CA GLY A 956 -23.83 -22.68 0.26
C GLY A 956 -25.20 -23.23 0.62
N GLY A 957 -25.51 -24.45 0.15
CA GLY A 957 -26.87 -24.98 0.12
C GLY A 957 -27.63 -25.14 1.46
N ALA A 958 -28.97 -25.12 1.29
CA ALA A 958 -30.04 -25.75 2.05
C ALA A 958 -30.26 -25.42 3.55
N ALA A 959 -31.40 -24.74 3.81
CA ALA A 959 -32.41 -24.90 4.88
C ALA A 959 -32.97 -23.51 5.28
N ALA A 960 -34.24 -23.26 5.58
CA ALA A 960 -35.43 -24.07 5.80
C ALA A 960 -36.69 -23.25 5.44
N ALA A 961 -37.78 -23.94 5.14
CA ALA A 961 -39.10 -23.38 4.85
C ALA A 961 -39.70 -22.60 6.04
N ALA A 962 -40.37 -21.49 5.74
CA ALA A 962 -41.44 -20.94 6.56
C ALA A 962 -42.49 -20.30 5.64
N ASP A 963 -43.74 -20.69 5.86
CA ASP A 963 -44.91 -20.43 5.03
C ASP A 963 -45.20 -18.93 4.83
N GLY A 964 -45.36 -18.53 3.56
CA GLY A 964 -45.90 -17.24 3.14
C GLY A 964 -46.74 -17.44 1.89
N GLU A 965 -48.05 -17.23 2.03
CA GLU A 965 -49.11 -17.59 1.08
C GLU A 965 -48.84 -17.11 -0.36
N GLY A 966 -48.77 -18.08 -1.27
CA GLY A 966 -48.63 -17.85 -2.71
C GLY A 966 -49.90 -17.30 -3.35
N GLY A 967 -49.84 -16.05 -3.79
CA GLY A 967 -50.72 -15.54 -4.84
C GLY A 967 -50.26 -16.06 -6.20
N ALA A 968 -51.01 -16.99 -6.79
CA ALA A 968 -50.77 -17.49 -8.14
C ALA A 968 -51.02 -16.39 -9.21
N PRO A 969 -50.20 -16.35 -10.28
CA PRO A 969 -50.68 -15.91 -11.59
C PRO A 969 -50.40 -16.96 -12.69
N ALA A 970 -51.13 -16.76 -13.79
CA ALA A 970 -51.37 -17.68 -14.90
C ALA A 970 -50.14 -18.24 -15.62
N ASP A 971 -50.31 -19.47 -16.13
CA ASP A 971 -49.44 -20.18 -17.07
C ASP A 971 -48.97 -19.31 -18.25
N ASP A 972 -47.67 -19.05 -18.30
CA ASP A 972 -46.95 -18.79 -19.53
C ASP A 972 -45.60 -19.51 -19.46
N THR A 973 -45.41 -20.51 -20.34
CA THR A 973 -44.22 -21.37 -20.39
C THR A 973 -42.92 -20.56 -20.43
N THR A 974 -42.94 -19.40 -21.11
CA THR A 974 -41.79 -18.48 -21.21
C THR A 974 -41.46 -17.83 -19.87
N THR A 975 -42.45 -17.30 -19.14
CA THR A 975 -42.27 -16.72 -17.80
C THR A 975 -41.68 -17.76 -16.82
N GLY A 976 -42.14 -19.01 -16.90
CA GLY A 976 -41.61 -20.12 -16.09
C GLY A 976 -40.15 -20.47 -16.41
N VAL A 977 -39.77 -20.50 -17.69
CA VAL A 977 -38.39 -20.73 -18.14
C VAL A 977 -37.47 -19.59 -17.68
N LEU A 978 -37.90 -18.33 -17.84
CA LEU A 978 -37.14 -17.18 -17.36
C LEU A 978 -36.97 -17.19 -15.84
N LEU A 979 -38.03 -17.50 -15.09
CA LEU A 979 -37.94 -17.62 -13.63
C LEU A 979 -36.97 -18.73 -13.21
N ALA A 980 -36.94 -19.87 -13.91
CA ALA A 980 -35.97 -20.92 -13.64
C ALA A 980 -34.53 -20.47 -13.87
N LEU A 981 -34.26 -19.74 -14.97
CA LEU A 981 -32.95 -19.16 -15.26
C LEU A 981 -32.53 -18.14 -14.20
N TRP A 982 -33.45 -17.30 -13.71
CA TRP A 982 -33.20 -16.35 -12.61
C TRP A 982 -32.76 -17.08 -11.36
N ARG A 983 -33.54 -18.10 -10.95
CA ARG A 983 -33.28 -18.86 -9.72
C ARG A 983 -31.94 -19.59 -9.78
N ASP A 984 -31.59 -20.16 -10.93
CA ASP A 984 -30.32 -20.85 -11.15
C ASP A 984 -29.12 -19.90 -11.10
N LEU A 985 -29.19 -18.77 -11.82
CA LEU A 985 -28.09 -17.80 -11.88
C LEU A 985 -27.88 -17.02 -10.57
N LEU A 986 -28.95 -16.77 -9.80
CA LEU A 986 -28.91 -16.03 -8.54
C LEU A 986 -28.78 -16.93 -7.31
N GLY A 987 -28.88 -18.25 -7.46
CA GLY A 987 -28.85 -19.20 -6.34
C GLY A 987 -30.02 -19.04 -5.35
N ARG A 988 -31.15 -18.48 -5.79
CA ARG A 988 -32.31 -18.12 -4.94
C ARG A 988 -33.58 -18.81 -5.40
N HIS A 989 -34.24 -19.55 -4.51
CA HIS A 989 -35.50 -20.24 -4.83
C HIS A 989 -36.76 -19.43 -4.48
N ASP A 990 -36.63 -18.39 -3.66
CA ASP A 990 -37.72 -17.54 -3.17
C ASP A 990 -38.20 -16.49 -4.19
N LEU A 991 -37.52 -16.37 -5.34
CA LEU A 991 -37.86 -15.43 -6.39
C LEU A 991 -39.22 -15.73 -7.03
N THR A 992 -39.96 -14.69 -7.39
CA THR A 992 -41.28 -14.74 -8.04
C THR A 992 -41.19 -14.22 -9.49
N PRO A 993 -42.22 -14.39 -10.35
CA PRO A 993 -42.24 -13.80 -11.69
C PRO A 993 -42.06 -12.27 -11.74
N ARG A 994 -42.27 -11.58 -10.60
CA ARG A 994 -42.12 -10.13 -10.45
C ARG A 994 -40.81 -9.72 -9.78
N SER A 995 -39.98 -10.68 -9.38
CA SER A 995 -38.69 -10.40 -8.77
C SER A 995 -37.73 -9.79 -9.79
N ASN A 996 -37.27 -8.59 -9.50
CA ASN A 996 -36.31 -7.88 -10.33
C ASN A 996 -34.95 -8.58 -10.26
N PHE A 997 -34.37 -8.93 -11.41
CA PHE A 997 -33.08 -9.62 -11.50
C PHE A 997 -31.99 -8.90 -10.68
N PHE A 998 -31.91 -7.58 -10.85
CA PHE A 998 -30.83 -6.75 -10.34
C PHE A 998 -31.04 -6.31 -8.89
N ALA A 999 -32.29 -6.26 -8.42
CA ALA A 999 -32.59 -5.98 -7.01
C ALA A 999 -32.29 -7.19 -6.10
N HIS A 1000 -32.04 -8.36 -6.68
CA HIS A 1000 -31.81 -9.62 -5.97
C HIS A 1000 -30.42 -10.22 -6.23
N GLY A 1001 -29.40 -9.36 -6.41
CA GLY A 1001 -28.00 -9.78 -6.58
C GLY A 1001 -27.57 -9.96 -8.04
N GLY A 1002 -28.48 -9.81 -9.00
CA GLY A 1002 -28.16 -9.80 -10.41
C GLY A 1002 -27.34 -8.58 -10.80
N HIS A 1003 -26.39 -8.78 -11.71
CA HIS A 1003 -25.50 -7.71 -12.16
C HIS A 1003 -25.11 -7.92 -13.61
N SER A 1004 -24.49 -6.92 -14.25
CA SER A 1004 -24.23 -6.95 -15.71
C SER A 1004 -23.50 -8.20 -16.20
N LEU A 1005 -22.56 -8.76 -15.40
CA LEU A 1005 -21.91 -10.05 -15.69
C LEU A 1005 -22.90 -11.25 -15.67
N LEU A 1006 -23.72 -11.40 -14.62
CA LEU A 1006 -24.77 -12.43 -14.59
C LEU A 1006 -25.86 -12.15 -15.65
N GLY A 1007 -26.14 -10.88 -15.95
CA GLY A 1007 -27.08 -10.45 -16.98
C GLY A 1007 -26.62 -10.81 -18.39
N ALA A 1008 -25.32 -10.70 -18.68
CA ALA A 1008 -24.75 -11.14 -19.95
C ALA A 1008 -24.86 -12.67 -20.12
N GLN A 1009 -24.54 -13.42 -19.06
CA GLN A 1009 -24.74 -14.88 -19.04
C GLN A 1009 -26.22 -15.24 -19.20
N LEU A 1010 -27.10 -14.49 -18.53
CA LEU A 1010 -28.54 -14.70 -18.57
C LEU A 1010 -29.09 -14.47 -19.98
N VAL A 1011 -28.72 -13.36 -20.63
CA VAL A 1011 -29.11 -13.07 -22.02
C VAL A 1011 -28.65 -14.18 -22.96
N GLN A 1012 -27.43 -14.69 -22.80
CA GLN A 1012 -26.92 -15.80 -23.60
C GLN A 1012 -27.73 -17.09 -23.37
N ARG A 1013 -28.08 -17.41 -22.11
CA ARG A 1013 -28.92 -18.57 -21.77
C ARG A 1013 -30.36 -18.40 -22.26
N ILE A 1014 -30.90 -17.19 -22.26
CA ILE A 1014 -32.23 -16.87 -22.82
C ILE A 1014 -32.22 -17.14 -24.32
N GLU A 1015 -31.20 -16.68 -25.05
CA GLU A 1015 -31.07 -16.95 -26.48
C GLU A 1015 -31.01 -18.46 -26.76
N GLN A 1016 -30.25 -19.21 -25.95
CA GLN A 1016 -30.18 -20.67 -26.06
C GLN A 1016 -31.51 -21.37 -25.76
N ALA A 1017 -32.27 -20.87 -24.77
CA ALA A 1017 -33.51 -21.50 -24.33
C ALA A 1017 -34.73 -21.12 -25.19
N THR A 1018 -34.73 -19.93 -25.79
CA THR A 1018 -35.90 -19.35 -26.47
C THR A 1018 -35.69 -19.12 -27.96
N GLY A 1019 -34.45 -19.13 -28.45
CA GLY A 1019 -34.10 -18.80 -29.84
C GLY A 1019 -34.16 -17.31 -30.17
N VAL A 1020 -34.58 -16.46 -29.23
CA VAL A 1020 -34.68 -15.00 -29.40
C VAL A 1020 -33.55 -14.32 -28.64
N ARG A 1021 -32.77 -13.48 -29.33
CA ARG A 1021 -31.65 -12.76 -28.74
C ARG A 1021 -32.14 -11.47 -28.07
N ALA A 1022 -32.18 -11.48 -26.74
CA ALA A 1022 -32.31 -10.26 -25.95
C ALA A 1022 -30.98 -9.51 -25.90
N THR A 1023 -31.01 -8.21 -25.62
CA THR A 1023 -29.83 -7.41 -25.27
C THR A 1023 -29.80 -7.12 -23.77
N LEU A 1024 -28.63 -6.77 -23.24
CA LEU A 1024 -28.52 -6.34 -21.85
C LEU A 1024 -29.36 -5.08 -21.57
N SER A 1025 -29.48 -4.17 -22.55
CA SER A 1025 -30.35 -3.01 -22.46
C SER A 1025 -31.84 -3.38 -22.35
N GLU A 1026 -32.28 -4.37 -23.13
CA GLU A 1026 -33.66 -4.88 -23.05
C GLU A 1026 -33.93 -5.63 -21.73
N LEU A 1027 -32.94 -6.31 -21.17
CA LEU A 1027 -33.01 -6.88 -19.82
C LEU A 1027 -33.11 -5.79 -18.75
N PHE A 1028 -32.39 -4.68 -18.88
CA PHE A 1028 -32.53 -3.53 -17.97
C PHE A 1028 -33.89 -2.82 -18.12
N GLY A 1029 -34.46 -2.80 -19.32
CA GLY A 1029 -35.80 -2.27 -19.57
C GLY A 1029 -36.92 -3.18 -19.07
N ASN A 1030 -36.66 -4.49 -18.97
CA ASN A 1030 -37.63 -5.51 -18.55
C ASN A 1030 -36.99 -6.44 -17.49
N PRO A 1031 -36.70 -5.95 -16.28
CA PRO A 1031 -35.84 -6.65 -15.33
C PRO A 1031 -36.51 -7.83 -14.60
N THR A 1032 -37.79 -8.09 -14.83
CA THR A 1032 -38.53 -9.20 -14.20
C THR A 1032 -38.86 -10.30 -15.23
N PRO A 1033 -38.96 -11.58 -14.81
CA PRO A 1033 -39.40 -12.66 -15.68
C PRO A 1033 -40.74 -12.37 -16.40
N GLU A 1034 -41.71 -11.76 -15.71
CA GLU A 1034 -43.01 -11.40 -16.28
C GLU A 1034 -42.88 -10.32 -17.37
N GLN A 1035 -42.14 -9.23 -17.12
CA GLN A 1035 -41.93 -8.17 -18.11
C GLN A 1035 -41.14 -8.65 -19.32
N LEU A 1036 -40.08 -9.41 -19.09
CA LEU A 1036 -39.24 -9.90 -20.18
C LEU A 1036 -39.97 -10.95 -21.03
N ALA A 1037 -40.82 -11.78 -20.44
CA ALA A 1037 -41.67 -12.71 -21.19
C ALA A 1037 -42.67 -11.96 -22.09
N VAL A 1038 -43.26 -10.87 -21.62
CA VAL A 1038 -44.09 -9.99 -22.47
C VAL A 1038 -43.25 -9.43 -23.62
N TRP A 1039 -42.09 -8.85 -23.32
CA TRP A 1039 -41.21 -8.28 -24.32
C TRP A 1039 -40.74 -9.30 -25.38
N LEU A 1040 -40.43 -10.54 -24.97
CA LEU A 1040 -40.03 -11.62 -25.87
C LEU A 1040 -41.17 -12.10 -26.78
N ARG A 1041 -42.44 -11.99 -26.36
CA ARG A 1041 -43.60 -12.38 -27.17
C ARG A 1041 -43.95 -11.34 -28.23
N ASP A 1042 -43.59 -10.09 -28.00
CA ASP A 1042 -43.84 -8.98 -28.92
C ASP A 1042 -42.75 -8.82 -29.99
N ARG A 1043 -41.78 -9.76 -30.06
CA ARG A 1043 -40.65 -9.82 -31.00
C ARG A 1043 -40.76 -11.06 -31.88
#